data_AF-A4WZP2-F1
#
_entry.id   AF-A4WZP2-F1
#
_cell.length_a   1.000
_cell.length_b   1.000
_cell.length_c   1.000
_cell.angle_alpha   90.00
_cell.angle_beta   90.00
_cell.angle_gamma   90.00
#
_symmetry.space_group_name_H-M   'P 1'
#
loop_
_entity.id
_entity.type
_entity.pdbx_description
1 polymer ?
#
loop_
_entity_poly.entity_id
_entity_poly.type
_entity_poly.pdbx_seq_one_letter_code
_entity_poly.pdbx_strand_id
1 'polypeptide(L)'
;MNSPMKKYDVGILGWWYGKNYGSILTYYGLNRAIADMGYSVLMVHEALGYNGYRVRWPDNILSLEFARRVGYKYTQQCHYSELPRLNDDVGAFVVGSDQLWNPLIGRVNDDLFLDFVSPERRRIAYATSFGNRGIAKFKPEFVEKHSANLKKFDAISVREAYAVNTAKVVFEVEATQVVDPVFLLPRADYEALADKAPLKVSGEYLAVFFLDPNPEKRDVALAIADKLGLQRIVVIPNPDNGHKVAKRVFSGDRFEILSQDAPEIFLHAYRNSRYVVTDSFHGTAFAVIFNKPFSSIYNTHRGADRFKNLMAFMGFGESRRVLETDTAETIRANPDVSIDLDFSAAEARIEEGRRKSLRWLKTAISEPSTQGGMMDVLRNTYESLLPGKERRDDAAEDGIVRPSFQTNNAAWSVAQAKDSTDLKVAPGSAVRGNLVWCDLPYELLKDSAYRLTITWKVRTTGGAVNLHIRNPATGKFHVIGTVAVQGRVNRTRTDSVDFVVPQDGFSQFMLGAVHFSGKDGGAEVESLSVQEILASSVKPAKTPATYAEVATALSVKDNERFIGALAKSTGSGDINGARARLMFHAHAVEKGLSHVDFRAGFGKISVPALAKEMNSWLAAGRDVNDPFIRIGASVMRAYFDRHAKLRFDVSHFYNLLGPASKEQVAGACEEQGGVLSADATREELGREVPPRDFLDVIYGRRSVRAFTSQPVREEDIRRAVQIALQAPSVCNRQAARVHLIEDPKTIKAAVDIQGGFGGYAMPPRLLLVTADLRAFLFAAERNQPFVDGGLFMMTLLLGLEQVGLGSCSLNTAMNTERENGIRRILGIPDHEVFIAFIAVGHFDPKVLTPRSKRLPVDEVLVRHSVK
;
A
#
# COMPACT_ATOMS: atom_id res chain seq x y z
N MET A 1 31.67 7.19 -20.75
CA MET A 1 31.09 5.86 -20.44
C MET A 1 29.60 5.89 -20.73
N ASN A 2 29.10 5.01 -21.60
CA ASN A 2 27.66 4.92 -21.90
C ASN A 2 26.93 4.28 -20.72
N SER A 3 25.91 4.96 -20.19
CA SER A 3 24.99 4.38 -19.20
C SER A 3 24.46 3.04 -19.72
N PRO A 4 24.28 2.01 -18.86
CA PRO A 4 23.65 0.76 -19.28
C PRO A 4 22.30 1.07 -19.91
N MET A 5 22.09 0.61 -21.15
CA MET A 5 20.86 0.87 -21.91
C MET A 5 19.66 0.41 -21.09
N LYS A 6 18.76 1.34 -20.80
CA LYS A 6 17.53 1.06 -20.07
C LYS A 6 16.62 0.18 -20.93
N LYS A 7 15.83 -0.67 -20.28
CA LYS A 7 14.85 -1.52 -20.99
C LYS A 7 13.70 -0.69 -21.58
N TYR A 8 13.34 0.39 -20.88
CA TYR A 8 12.37 1.37 -21.32
C TYR A 8 12.90 2.79 -21.11
N ASP A 9 12.69 3.65 -22.08
CA ASP A 9 13.07 5.06 -21.99
C ASP A 9 12.14 5.79 -21.02
N VAL A 10 10.83 5.51 -21.08
CA VAL A 10 9.81 6.22 -20.30
C VAL A 10 8.84 5.26 -19.60
N GLY A 11 8.63 5.47 -18.29
CA GLY A 11 7.57 4.85 -17.50
C GLY A 11 6.42 5.82 -17.27
N ILE A 12 5.20 5.48 -17.71
CA ILE A 12 4.01 6.34 -17.54
C ILE A 12 3.18 5.85 -16.37
N LEU A 13 2.93 6.73 -15.40
CA LEU A 13 2.03 6.51 -14.27
C LEU A 13 0.73 7.29 -14.44
N GLY A 14 -0.37 6.68 -14.01
CA GLY A 14 -1.68 7.31 -14.00
C GLY A 14 -2.83 6.32 -14.19
N TRP A 15 -4.06 6.80 -14.35
CA TRP A 15 -5.26 5.95 -14.34
C TRP A 15 -5.62 5.35 -15.71
N TRP A 16 -4.61 4.90 -16.48
CA TRP A 16 -4.80 4.25 -17.78
C TRP A 16 -5.59 2.94 -17.71
N TYR A 17 -5.59 2.30 -16.53
CA TYR A 17 -6.39 1.13 -16.19
C TYR A 17 -7.84 1.46 -15.76
N GLY A 18 -8.26 2.73 -15.78
CA GLY A 18 -9.62 3.14 -15.38
C GLY A 18 -10.74 2.65 -16.31
N LYS A 19 -11.94 2.44 -15.76
CA LYS A 19 -13.16 2.06 -16.51
C LYS A 19 -13.89 3.28 -17.10
N ASN A 20 -13.18 4.09 -17.88
CA ASN A 20 -13.75 5.30 -18.52
C ASN A 20 -13.03 5.57 -19.85
N TYR A 21 -13.80 5.76 -20.94
CA TYR A 21 -13.25 6.06 -22.28
C TYR A 21 -12.32 7.27 -22.29
N GLY A 22 -12.66 8.33 -21.55
CA GLY A 22 -11.83 9.53 -21.48
C GLY A 22 -10.44 9.23 -20.94
N SER A 23 -10.34 8.46 -19.85
CA SER A 23 -9.05 8.06 -19.30
C SER A 23 -8.29 7.16 -20.28
N ILE A 24 -8.92 6.11 -20.81
CA ILE A 24 -8.28 5.15 -21.73
C ILE A 24 -7.67 5.89 -22.93
N LEU A 25 -8.42 6.80 -23.55
CA LEU A 25 -7.99 7.55 -24.73
C LEU A 25 -6.96 8.65 -24.42
N THR A 26 -6.98 9.21 -23.20
CA THR A 26 -5.95 10.13 -22.72
C THR A 26 -4.59 9.44 -22.66
N TYR A 27 -4.53 8.26 -22.04
CA TYR A 27 -3.27 7.51 -21.94
C TYR A 27 -2.86 6.87 -23.27
N TYR A 28 -3.80 6.61 -24.17
CA TYR A 28 -3.50 6.32 -25.58
C TYR A 28 -2.80 7.47 -26.27
N GLY A 29 -3.33 8.69 -26.15
CA GLY A 29 -2.70 9.89 -26.68
C GLY A 29 -1.28 10.09 -26.16
N LEU A 30 -1.10 9.99 -24.83
CA LEU A 30 0.21 10.19 -24.20
C LEU A 30 1.23 9.11 -24.58
N ASN A 31 0.83 7.82 -24.51
CA ASN A 31 1.71 6.71 -24.84
C ASN A 31 2.17 6.77 -26.30
N ARG A 32 1.24 6.97 -27.25
CA ARG A 32 1.56 7.06 -28.68
C ARG A 32 2.41 8.27 -28.99
N ALA A 33 2.11 9.43 -28.42
CA ALA A 33 2.90 10.64 -28.64
C ALA A 33 4.37 10.47 -28.22
N ILE A 34 4.63 9.77 -27.11
CA ILE A 34 5.99 9.47 -26.65
C ILE A 34 6.65 8.40 -27.53
N ALA A 35 5.90 7.35 -27.89
CA ALA A 35 6.39 6.28 -28.77
C ALA A 35 6.75 6.78 -30.18
N ASP A 36 5.95 7.69 -30.74
CA ASP A 36 6.17 8.29 -32.05
C ASP A 36 7.37 9.26 -32.07
N MET A 37 7.84 9.71 -30.91
CA MET A 37 9.12 10.40 -30.76
C MET A 37 10.34 9.45 -30.74
N GLY A 38 10.11 8.13 -30.79
CA GLY A 38 11.16 7.10 -30.80
C GLY A 38 11.49 6.49 -29.44
N TYR A 39 10.74 6.81 -28.39
CA TYR A 39 10.97 6.29 -27.04
C TYR A 39 10.19 5.01 -26.77
N SER A 40 10.84 4.04 -26.14
CA SER A 40 10.19 2.85 -25.61
C SER A 40 9.43 3.17 -24.32
N VAL A 41 8.17 2.72 -24.22
CA VAL A 41 7.25 3.11 -23.14
C VAL A 41 6.78 1.90 -22.32
N LEU A 42 6.86 2.03 -21.00
CA LEU A 42 6.26 1.12 -20.03
C LEU A 42 5.09 1.81 -19.32
N MET A 43 3.89 1.26 -19.42
CA MET A 43 2.73 1.72 -18.63
C MET A 43 2.82 1.10 -17.23
N VAL A 44 3.06 1.91 -16.22
CA VAL A 44 3.18 1.46 -14.84
C VAL A 44 1.77 1.34 -14.24
N HIS A 45 1.41 0.14 -13.80
CA HIS A 45 0.09 -0.15 -13.25
C HIS A 45 -0.06 0.40 -11.82
N GLU A 46 -1.31 0.61 -11.38
CA GLU A 46 -1.66 0.94 -10.00
C GLU A 46 -0.89 0.12 -8.96
N ALA A 47 -0.16 0.82 -8.08
CA ALA A 47 0.43 0.20 -6.91
C ALA A 47 -0.64 -0.16 -5.86
N LEU A 48 -0.48 -1.36 -5.30
CA LEU A 48 -1.21 -1.85 -4.13
C LEU A 48 -0.49 -1.46 -2.84
N GLY A 49 -1.11 -1.71 -1.69
CA GLY A 49 -0.49 -1.48 -0.37
C GLY A 49 -0.73 -0.11 0.24
N TYR A 50 -1.28 0.84 -0.54
CA TYR A 50 -1.92 2.02 0.02
C TYR A 50 -3.30 1.67 0.62
N ASN A 51 -3.84 2.53 1.48
CA ASN A 51 -5.12 2.36 2.19
C ASN A 51 -6.29 1.92 1.26
N GLY A 52 -7.42 1.49 1.84
CA GLY A 52 -8.55 0.75 1.22
C GLY A 52 -9.27 1.31 -0.04
N TYR A 53 -8.72 2.32 -0.71
CA TYR A 53 -9.19 2.86 -1.99
C TYR A 53 -8.47 2.30 -3.23
N ARG A 54 -7.29 1.67 -3.07
CA ARG A 54 -6.61 0.92 -4.16
C ARG A 54 -7.18 -0.49 -4.23
N VAL A 55 -7.55 -0.95 -5.43
CA VAL A 55 -8.14 -2.28 -5.62
C VAL A 55 -7.28 -3.12 -6.55
N ARG A 56 -7.31 -4.44 -6.36
CA ARG A 56 -6.77 -5.37 -7.35
C ARG A 56 -7.75 -5.43 -8.51
N TRP A 57 -7.30 -4.97 -9.67
CA TRP A 57 -8.07 -4.96 -10.90
C TRP A 57 -8.08 -6.37 -11.51
N PRO A 58 -9.25 -6.84 -11.97
CA PRO A 58 -9.33 -8.05 -12.77
C PRO A 58 -8.59 -7.88 -14.10
N ASP A 59 -7.96 -8.97 -14.58
CA ASP A 59 -7.22 -8.96 -15.85
C ASP A 59 -8.13 -8.78 -17.09
N ASN A 60 -9.44 -8.90 -16.94
CA ASN A 60 -10.42 -8.79 -18.02
C ASN A 60 -11.19 -7.46 -18.00
N ILE A 61 -10.66 -6.42 -17.36
CA ILE A 61 -11.27 -5.09 -17.47
C ILE A 61 -11.00 -4.48 -18.85
N LEU A 62 -11.96 -3.68 -19.31
CA LEU A 62 -11.95 -3.02 -20.62
C LEU A 62 -10.61 -2.34 -20.97
N SER A 63 -10.03 -1.60 -20.02
CA SER A 63 -8.78 -0.86 -20.20
C SER A 63 -7.57 -1.78 -20.41
N LEU A 64 -7.51 -2.92 -19.72
CA LEU A 64 -6.43 -3.90 -19.91
C LEU A 64 -6.59 -4.69 -21.20
N GLU A 65 -7.83 -5.01 -21.58
CA GLU A 65 -8.10 -5.60 -22.90
C GLU A 65 -7.72 -4.66 -24.03
N PHE A 66 -8.09 -3.38 -23.92
CA PHE A 66 -7.66 -2.35 -24.86
C PHE A 66 -6.14 -2.23 -24.90
N ALA A 67 -5.47 -2.14 -23.74
CA ALA A 67 -4.00 -2.07 -23.64
C ALA A 67 -3.31 -3.23 -24.37
N ARG A 68 -3.84 -4.47 -24.26
CA ARG A 68 -3.32 -5.62 -25.02
C ARG A 68 -3.53 -5.45 -26.53
N ARG A 69 -4.73 -5.01 -26.97
CA ARG A 69 -5.04 -4.81 -28.40
C ARG A 69 -4.14 -3.77 -29.05
N VAL A 70 -3.83 -2.69 -28.35
CA VAL A 70 -2.95 -1.61 -28.85
C VAL A 70 -1.46 -1.87 -28.59
N GLY A 71 -1.11 -2.99 -27.95
CA GLY A 71 0.26 -3.45 -27.80
C GLY A 71 1.06 -2.80 -26.68
N TYR A 72 0.42 -2.27 -25.64
CA TYR A 72 1.13 -1.70 -24.49
C TYR A 72 2.04 -2.72 -23.82
N LYS A 73 3.23 -2.27 -23.44
CA LYS A 73 4.03 -2.92 -22.39
C LYS A 73 3.60 -2.30 -21.08
N TYR A 74 3.22 -3.14 -20.12
CA TYR A 74 2.77 -2.68 -18.80
C TYR A 74 3.23 -3.60 -17.68
N THR A 75 3.35 -3.04 -16.48
CA THR A 75 3.69 -3.81 -15.28
C THR A 75 2.46 -4.56 -14.76
N GLN A 76 2.68 -5.65 -14.04
CA GLN A 76 1.63 -6.19 -13.18
C GLN A 76 1.39 -5.24 -12.00
N GLN A 77 0.24 -5.37 -11.33
CA GLN A 77 0.02 -4.69 -10.05
C GLN A 77 0.96 -5.24 -9.00
N CYS A 78 1.81 -4.38 -8.45
CA CYS A 78 2.75 -4.71 -7.38
C CYS A 78 2.46 -3.86 -6.14
N HIS A 79 3.07 -4.23 -5.01
CA HIS A 79 3.00 -3.39 -3.82
C HIS A 79 3.83 -2.10 -4.04
N TYR A 80 3.43 -0.96 -3.46
CA TYR A 80 4.14 0.32 -3.67
C TYR A 80 5.63 0.26 -3.30
N SER A 81 5.99 -0.59 -2.33
CA SER A 81 7.39 -0.85 -1.94
C SER A 81 8.24 -1.49 -3.04
N GLU A 82 7.62 -2.01 -4.12
CA GLU A 82 8.32 -2.60 -5.25
C GLU A 82 8.53 -1.61 -6.39
N LEU A 83 7.84 -0.46 -6.40
CA LEU A 83 8.01 0.58 -7.40
C LEU A 83 9.47 1.07 -7.53
N PRO A 84 10.27 1.21 -6.45
CA PRO A 84 11.68 1.59 -6.58
C PRO A 84 12.50 0.69 -7.52
N ARG A 85 12.14 -0.58 -7.70
CA ARG A 85 12.85 -1.49 -8.62
C ARG A 85 12.72 -1.06 -10.08
N LEU A 86 11.67 -0.30 -10.44
CA LEU A 86 11.50 0.21 -11.80
C LEU A 86 12.61 1.18 -12.21
N ASN A 87 13.33 1.78 -11.24
CA ASN A 87 14.48 2.65 -11.55
C ASN A 87 15.62 1.91 -12.27
N ASP A 88 15.67 0.58 -12.21
CA ASP A 88 16.68 -0.21 -12.92
C ASP A 88 16.37 -0.32 -14.41
N ASP A 89 15.09 -0.43 -14.75
CA ASP A 89 14.60 -0.71 -16.09
C ASP A 89 14.14 0.54 -16.86
N VAL A 90 13.78 1.63 -16.16
CA VAL A 90 13.15 2.84 -16.74
C VAL A 90 14.09 4.04 -16.65
N GLY A 91 14.22 4.81 -17.74
CA GLY A 91 15.05 6.03 -17.81
C GLY A 91 14.41 7.28 -17.20
N ALA A 92 13.15 7.57 -17.56
CA ALA A 92 12.39 8.71 -17.07
C ALA A 92 10.98 8.28 -16.65
N PHE A 93 10.42 8.93 -15.62
CA PHE A 93 9.07 8.67 -15.16
C PHE A 93 8.16 9.88 -15.44
N VAL A 94 7.04 9.61 -16.09
CA VAL A 94 6.02 10.61 -16.41
C VAL A 94 4.75 10.28 -15.63
N VAL A 95 4.33 11.15 -14.72
CA VAL A 95 2.96 11.13 -14.22
C VAL A 95 2.06 11.85 -15.23
N GLY A 96 1.00 11.18 -15.67
CA GLY A 96 0.16 11.63 -16.78
C GLY A 96 -0.89 12.68 -16.41
N SER A 97 -1.86 12.83 -17.30
CA SER A 97 -3.05 13.68 -17.12
C SER A 97 -4.05 13.03 -16.16
N ASP A 98 -5.20 13.68 -15.96
CA ASP A 98 -6.22 13.41 -14.93
C ASP A 98 -5.95 14.12 -13.58
N GLN A 99 -6.90 14.04 -12.66
CA GLN A 99 -6.88 14.70 -11.35
C GLN A 99 -5.97 13.99 -10.34
N LEU A 100 -4.76 13.64 -10.76
CA LEU A 100 -3.80 12.83 -10.01
C LEU A 100 -3.19 13.57 -8.82
N TRP A 101 -3.37 14.90 -8.72
CA TRP A 101 -2.94 15.73 -7.59
C TRP A 101 -4.12 16.40 -6.87
N ASN A 102 -5.34 15.85 -7.01
CA ASN A 102 -6.51 16.32 -6.29
C ASN A 102 -6.69 15.55 -4.97
N PRO A 103 -6.45 16.15 -3.79
CA PRO A 103 -6.54 15.46 -2.49
C PRO A 103 -7.96 14.99 -2.15
N LEU A 104 -8.99 15.49 -2.85
CA LEU A 104 -10.38 15.07 -2.66
C LEU A 104 -10.67 13.68 -3.26
N ILE A 105 -9.73 13.12 -4.03
CA ILE A 105 -9.86 11.78 -4.60
C ILE A 105 -9.04 10.82 -3.76
N GLY A 106 -9.69 9.92 -3.03
CA GLY A 106 -9.05 8.95 -2.11
C GLY A 106 -8.05 7.97 -2.76
N ARG A 107 -7.94 7.97 -4.10
CA ARG A 107 -6.96 7.20 -4.86
C ARG A 107 -5.62 7.94 -5.03
N VAL A 108 -5.55 9.24 -4.76
CA VAL A 108 -4.31 10.03 -4.85
C VAL A 108 -3.38 9.70 -3.68
N ASN A 109 -2.19 9.19 -3.99
CA ASN A 109 -1.16 8.78 -3.02
C ASN A 109 0.24 9.15 -3.56
N ASP A 110 1.29 8.82 -2.79
CA ASP A 110 2.66 9.28 -3.00
C ASP A 110 3.28 8.85 -4.34
N ASP A 111 2.85 7.70 -4.87
CA ASP A 111 3.27 7.18 -6.18
C ASP A 111 2.94 8.15 -7.33
N LEU A 112 1.83 8.89 -7.23
CA LEU A 112 1.44 9.92 -8.21
C LEU A 112 2.26 11.21 -8.08
N PHE A 113 3.12 11.31 -7.06
CA PHE A 113 4.14 12.34 -6.91
C PHE A 113 5.54 11.79 -7.16
N LEU A 114 5.66 10.59 -7.74
CA LEU A 114 6.92 9.95 -8.14
C LEU A 114 7.96 9.88 -7.01
N ASP A 115 7.48 9.64 -5.78
CA ASP A 115 8.31 9.62 -4.57
C ASP A 115 9.34 8.48 -4.55
N PHE A 116 9.03 7.36 -5.19
CA PHE A 116 9.88 6.18 -5.34
C PHE A 116 10.98 6.34 -6.41
N VAL A 117 10.91 7.38 -7.24
CA VAL A 117 11.88 7.61 -8.30
C VAL A 117 13.21 8.05 -7.67
N SER A 118 14.32 7.50 -8.15
CA SER A 118 15.67 7.79 -7.66
C SER A 118 16.18 9.15 -8.19
N PRO A 119 17.15 9.82 -7.52
CA PRO A 119 17.70 11.10 -7.97
C PRO A 119 18.32 11.06 -9.37
N GLU A 120 18.80 9.89 -9.81
CA GLU A 120 19.44 9.67 -11.12
C GLU A 120 18.42 9.51 -12.26
N ARG A 121 17.12 9.57 -11.95
CA ARG A 121 16.02 9.37 -12.89
C ARG A 121 15.15 10.61 -12.95
N ARG A 122 14.64 10.88 -14.14
CA ARG A 122 13.81 12.06 -14.36
C ARG A 122 12.40 11.89 -13.83
N ARG A 123 11.88 12.94 -13.21
CA ARG A 123 10.50 13.07 -12.74
C ARG A 123 9.80 14.15 -13.55
N ILE A 124 8.79 13.76 -14.32
CA ILE A 124 8.07 14.63 -15.24
C ILE A 124 6.58 14.53 -14.94
N ALA A 125 5.89 15.66 -14.91
CA ALA A 125 4.42 15.70 -14.91
C ALA A 125 3.92 16.23 -16.25
N TYR A 126 3.10 15.43 -16.95
CA TYR A 126 2.48 15.85 -18.20
C TYR A 126 0.98 16.08 -18.04
N ALA A 127 0.56 17.34 -18.20
CA ALA A 127 -0.84 17.76 -18.12
C ALA A 127 -1.56 17.34 -16.82
N THR A 128 -0.82 17.14 -15.73
CA THR A 128 -1.38 16.63 -14.47
C THR A 128 -2.28 17.68 -13.82
N SER A 129 -3.46 17.26 -13.36
CA SER A 129 -4.47 18.19 -12.83
C SER A 129 -4.55 18.16 -11.31
N PHE A 130 -4.63 19.35 -10.74
CA PHE A 130 -4.97 19.57 -9.34
C PHE A 130 -6.48 19.47 -9.05
N GLY A 131 -7.33 19.31 -10.08
CA GLY A 131 -8.78 19.39 -9.97
C GLY A 131 -9.32 20.83 -9.84
N ASN A 132 -10.58 20.99 -9.43
CA ASN A 132 -11.32 22.28 -9.44
C ASN A 132 -10.55 23.46 -8.82
N ARG A 133 -10.85 24.69 -9.27
CA ARG A 133 -10.23 25.91 -8.74
C ARG A 133 -10.45 26.02 -7.23
N GLY A 134 -9.44 26.55 -6.52
CA GLY A 134 -9.50 26.79 -5.08
C GLY A 134 -8.42 26.00 -4.32
N ILE A 135 -7.77 26.68 -3.37
CA ILE A 135 -6.64 26.13 -2.61
C ILE A 135 -7.05 25.51 -1.28
N ALA A 136 -8.27 25.78 -0.80
CA ALA A 136 -8.75 25.33 0.52
C ALA A 136 -8.80 23.80 0.68
N LYS A 137 -8.83 23.05 -0.42
CA LYS A 137 -8.78 21.58 -0.42
C LYS A 137 -7.40 21.02 -0.04
N PHE A 138 -6.34 21.81 -0.15
CA PHE A 138 -4.99 21.38 0.18
C PHE A 138 -4.72 21.67 1.66
N LYS A 139 -4.78 20.62 2.48
CA LYS A 139 -4.43 20.71 3.90
C LYS A 139 -2.91 20.95 4.07
N PRO A 140 -2.47 21.63 5.15
CA PRO A 140 -1.04 21.91 5.37
C PRO A 140 -0.15 20.67 5.27
N GLU A 141 -0.57 19.53 5.87
CA GLU A 141 0.23 18.29 5.80
C GLU A 141 0.37 17.73 4.37
N PHE A 142 -0.67 17.90 3.55
CA PHE A 142 -0.63 17.48 2.15
C PHE A 142 0.30 18.40 1.34
N VAL A 143 0.20 19.71 1.58
CA VAL A 143 1.06 20.70 0.91
C VAL A 143 2.52 20.47 1.26
N GLU A 144 2.86 20.35 2.55
CA GLU A 144 4.24 20.17 3.01
C GLU A 144 4.88 18.93 2.38
N LYS A 145 4.21 17.77 2.51
CA LYS A 145 4.71 16.50 1.99
C LYS A 145 4.90 16.53 0.48
N HIS A 146 3.87 16.97 -0.26
CA HIS A 146 3.89 16.88 -1.70
C HIS A 146 4.67 18.01 -2.37
N SER A 147 4.82 19.18 -1.74
CA SER A 147 5.75 20.23 -2.22
C SER A 147 7.18 19.73 -2.23
N ALA A 148 7.61 19.00 -1.20
CA ALA A 148 8.95 18.44 -1.14
C ALA A 148 9.23 17.46 -2.28
N ASN A 149 8.22 16.70 -2.74
CA ASN A 149 8.36 15.81 -3.88
C ASN A 149 8.24 16.55 -5.22
N LEU A 150 7.29 17.49 -5.37
CA LEU A 150 7.13 18.28 -6.58
C LEU A 150 8.38 19.11 -6.90
N LYS A 151 9.09 19.62 -5.89
CA LYS A 151 10.37 20.32 -6.07
C LYS A 151 11.49 19.42 -6.64
N LYS A 152 11.32 18.09 -6.64
CA LYS A 152 12.24 17.12 -7.26
C LYS A 152 11.89 16.80 -8.71
N PHE A 153 10.82 17.39 -9.26
CA PHE A 153 10.47 17.23 -10.66
C PHE A 153 11.37 18.07 -11.54
N ASP A 154 11.89 17.45 -12.59
CA ASP A 154 12.69 18.15 -13.61
C ASP A 154 11.81 19.05 -14.49
N ALA A 155 10.55 18.66 -14.68
CA ALA A 155 9.61 19.40 -15.50
C ALA A 155 8.16 19.13 -15.05
N ILE A 156 7.41 20.20 -14.82
CA ILE A 156 5.98 20.11 -14.48
C ILE A 156 5.17 20.83 -15.56
N SER A 157 4.15 20.13 -16.05
CA SER A 157 3.08 20.74 -16.83
C SER A 157 1.71 20.34 -16.31
N VAL A 158 0.77 21.27 -16.49
CA VAL A 158 -0.61 21.15 -16.03
C VAL A 158 -1.56 21.44 -17.19
N ARG A 159 -2.74 20.83 -17.16
CA ARG A 159 -3.73 21.00 -18.23
C ARG A 159 -4.45 22.35 -18.15
N GLU A 160 -4.84 22.74 -16.95
CA GLU A 160 -5.66 23.93 -16.74
C GLU A 160 -4.82 25.20 -16.52
N ALA A 161 -5.18 26.31 -17.16
CA ALA A 161 -4.44 27.58 -17.02
C ALA A 161 -4.33 28.06 -15.55
N TYR A 162 -5.39 27.88 -14.75
CA TYR A 162 -5.36 28.26 -13.33
C TYR A 162 -4.46 27.37 -12.48
N ALA A 163 -4.18 26.14 -12.93
CA ALA A 163 -3.36 25.19 -12.20
C ALA A 163 -1.88 25.61 -12.17
N VAL A 164 -1.44 26.45 -13.14
CA VAL A 164 -0.10 27.07 -13.12
C VAL A 164 0.07 27.92 -11.87
N ASN A 165 -0.94 28.75 -11.56
CA ASN A 165 -0.91 29.55 -10.34
C ASN A 165 -1.01 28.69 -9.07
N THR A 166 -1.79 27.60 -9.09
CA THR A 166 -1.83 26.65 -7.97
C THR A 166 -0.46 26.03 -7.70
N ALA A 167 0.24 25.57 -8.74
CA ALA A 167 1.58 25.01 -8.62
C ALA A 167 2.56 26.01 -7.97
N LYS A 168 2.51 27.27 -8.43
CA LYS A 168 3.38 28.33 -7.93
C LYS A 168 3.09 28.77 -6.50
N VAL A 169 1.81 29.04 -6.20
CA VAL A 169 1.41 29.65 -4.91
C VAL A 169 1.30 28.62 -3.79
N VAL A 170 0.84 27.41 -4.08
CA VAL A 170 0.61 26.38 -3.05
C VAL A 170 1.82 25.49 -2.87
N PHE A 171 2.46 25.07 -3.97
CA PHE A 171 3.53 24.07 -3.93
C PHE A 171 4.92 24.63 -4.21
N GLU A 172 5.01 25.94 -4.50
CA GLU A 172 6.27 26.65 -4.77
C GLU A 172 7.07 26.02 -5.92
N VAL A 173 6.38 25.59 -6.97
CA VAL A 173 6.99 25.02 -8.19
C VAL A 173 6.45 25.69 -9.45
N GLU A 174 7.30 25.82 -10.47
CA GLU A 174 6.92 26.36 -11.77
C GLU A 174 6.28 25.26 -12.62
N ALA A 175 5.19 25.60 -13.32
CA ALA A 175 4.46 24.68 -14.18
C ALA A 175 4.10 25.35 -15.51
N THR A 176 4.18 24.60 -16.60
CA THR A 176 3.76 25.07 -17.94
C THR A 176 2.35 24.56 -18.27
N GLN A 177 1.49 25.42 -18.82
CA GLN A 177 0.23 24.94 -19.35
C GLN A 177 0.45 24.19 -20.67
N VAL A 178 -0.06 22.96 -20.77
CA VAL A 178 -0.03 22.13 -21.99
C VAL A 178 -1.43 21.64 -22.35
N VAL A 179 -1.61 21.15 -23.57
CA VAL A 179 -2.89 20.53 -23.97
C VAL A 179 -3.08 19.16 -23.33
N ASP A 180 -4.34 18.76 -23.15
CA ASP A 180 -4.67 17.40 -22.74
C ASP A 180 -4.07 16.37 -23.71
N PRO A 181 -3.60 15.20 -23.24
CA PRO A 181 -3.08 14.15 -24.08
C PRO A 181 -3.96 13.72 -25.27
N VAL A 182 -5.29 13.87 -25.18
CA VAL A 182 -6.17 13.54 -26.33
C VAL A 182 -5.94 14.45 -27.54
N PHE A 183 -5.28 15.59 -27.37
CA PHE A 183 -4.92 16.51 -28.45
C PHE A 183 -3.46 16.34 -28.92
N LEU A 184 -2.69 15.40 -28.34
CA LEU A 184 -1.31 15.17 -28.76
C LEU A 184 -1.20 14.48 -30.11
N LEU A 185 -2.19 13.65 -30.45
CA LEU A 185 -2.26 12.91 -31.70
C LEU A 185 -3.07 13.67 -32.75
N PRO A 186 -2.71 13.58 -34.03
CA PRO A 186 -3.58 14.02 -35.12
C PRO A 186 -4.89 13.21 -35.16
N ARG A 187 -5.94 13.81 -35.72
CA ARG A 187 -7.27 13.19 -35.93
C ARG A 187 -7.18 11.78 -36.54
N ALA A 188 -6.29 11.60 -37.52
CA ALA A 188 -6.13 10.36 -38.27
C ALA A 188 -5.84 9.14 -37.37
N ASP A 189 -5.13 9.30 -36.25
CA ASP A 189 -4.88 8.19 -35.32
C ASP A 189 -6.16 7.70 -34.63
N TYR A 190 -7.04 8.64 -34.26
CA TYR A 190 -8.35 8.30 -33.68
C TYR A 190 -9.32 7.75 -34.72
N GLU A 191 -9.22 8.19 -35.98
CA GLU A 191 -9.98 7.59 -37.08
C GLU A 191 -9.55 6.14 -37.33
N ALA A 192 -8.24 5.86 -37.31
CA ALA A 192 -7.72 4.51 -37.45
C ALA A 192 -8.15 3.58 -36.30
N LEU A 193 -8.33 4.11 -35.08
CA LEU A 193 -8.94 3.36 -33.98
C LEU A 193 -10.44 3.14 -34.20
N ALA A 194 -11.17 4.17 -34.66
CA ALA A 194 -12.59 4.07 -34.96
C ALA A 194 -12.88 3.02 -36.05
N ASP A 195 -12.02 2.92 -37.07
CA ASP A 195 -12.17 1.96 -38.17
C ASP A 195 -12.14 0.49 -37.70
N LYS A 196 -11.47 0.23 -36.56
CA LYS A 196 -11.35 -1.06 -35.88
C LYS A 196 -12.52 -1.36 -34.93
N ALA A 197 -13.54 -0.52 -34.89
CA ALA A 197 -14.68 -0.73 -34.00
C ALA A 197 -15.37 -2.09 -34.29
N PRO A 198 -15.53 -2.96 -33.27
CA PRO A 198 -16.21 -4.24 -33.45
C PRO A 198 -17.72 -4.09 -33.71
N LEU A 199 -18.29 -2.94 -33.33
CA LEU A 199 -19.66 -2.54 -33.65
C LEU A 199 -19.63 -1.21 -34.40
N LYS A 200 -20.20 -1.19 -35.61
CA LYS A 200 -20.28 0.01 -36.44
C LYS A 200 -21.71 0.54 -36.48
N VAL A 201 -21.84 1.83 -36.16
CA VAL A 201 -23.10 2.57 -36.22
C VAL A 201 -23.10 3.40 -37.51
N SER A 202 -24.18 3.31 -38.31
CA SER A 202 -24.34 4.00 -39.59
C SER A 202 -25.64 4.82 -39.64
N GLY A 203 -25.82 5.67 -40.65
CA GLY A 203 -27.01 6.54 -40.81
C GLY A 203 -26.89 7.88 -40.08
N GLU A 204 -27.94 8.70 -40.15
CA GLU A 204 -27.98 10.01 -39.48
C GLU A 204 -28.51 9.89 -38.04
N TYR A 205 -27.72 10.35 -37.07
CA TYR A 205 -28.08 10.31 -35.66
C TYR A 205 -27.40 11.39 -34.83
N LEU A 206 -28.02 11.69 -33.69
CA LEU A 206 -27.42 12.44 -32.59
C LEU A 206 -26.74 11.46 -31.63
N ALA A 207 -25.46 11.66 -31.32
CA ALA A 207 -24.73 10.86 -30.34
C ALA A 207 -24.86 11.48 -28.94
N VAL A 208 -25.26 10.67 -27.95
CA VAL A 208 -25.32 11.06 -26.54
C VAL A 208 -24.27 10.30 -25.76
N PHE A 209 -23.43 11.02 -25.01
CA PHE A 209 -22.52 10.42 -24.04
C PHE A 209 -22.58 11.21 -22.73
N PHE A 210 -23.25 10.65 -21.73
CA PHE A 210 -23.32 11.22 -20.40
C PHE A 210 -22.61 10.35 -19.36
N LEU A 211 -21.79 10.98 -18.52
CA LEU A 211 -21.21 10.37 -17.33
C LEU A 211 -22.25 10.20 -16.23
N ASP A 212 -23.13 11.19 -16.05
CA ASP A 212 -24.23 11.15 -15.07
C ASP A 212 -25.59 11.42 -15.75
N PRO A 213 -26.15 10.45 -16.49
CA PRO A 213 -27.43 10.62 -17.18
C PRO A 213 -28.59 10.74 -16.19
N ASN A 214 -29.51 11.66 -16.47
CA ASN A 214 -30.78 11.87 -15.77
C ASN A 214 -31.90 12.21 -16.78
N PRO A 215 -33.19 12.16 -16.38
CA PRO A 215 -34.30 12.50 -17.27
C PRO A 215 -34.19 13.91 -17.87
N GLU A 216 -33.71 14.89 -17.12
CA GLU A 216 -33.59 16.28 -17.56
C GLU A 216 -32.60 16.41 -18.74
N LYS A 217 -31.42 15.81 -18.63
CA LYS A 217 -30.43 15.76 -19.73
C LYS A 217 -30.94 14.98 -20.94
N ARG A 218 -31.75 13.93 -20.72
CA ARG A 218 -32.41 13.20 -21.82
C ARG A 218 -33.37 14.12 -22.56
N ASP A 219 -34.15 14.90 -21.84
CA ASP A 219 -35.15 15.81 -22.43
C ASP A 219 -34.46 16.93 -23.22
N VAL A 220 -33.34 17.45 -22.74
CA VAL A 220 -32.47 18.36 -23.50
C VAL A 220 -31.96 17.70 -24.79
N ALA A 221 -31.48 16.45 -24.73
CA ALA A 221 -31.02 15.73 -25.92
C ALA A 221 -32.14 15.50 -26.94
N LEU A 222 -33.37 15.20 -26.49
CA LEU A 222 -34.56 15.10 -27.33
C LEU A 222 -34.89 16.44 -28.00
N ALA A 223 -34.93 17.53 -27.22
CA ALA A 223 -35.20 18.86 -27.75
C ALA A 223 -34.18 19.30 -28.80
N ILE A 224 -32.89 18.98 -28.60
CA ILE A 224 -31.84 19.23 -29.59
C ILE A 224 -32.07 18.37 -30.83
N ALA A 225 -32.37 17.08 -30.67
CA ALA A 225 -32.66 16.19 -31.80
C ALA A 225 -33.84 16.70 -32.64
N ASP A 226 -34.91 17.16 -31.99
CA ASP A 226 -36.10 17.71 -32.63
C ASP A 226 -35.82 19.00 -33.39
N LYS A 227 -35.07 19.92 -32.78
CA LYS A 227 -34.64 21.15 -33.44
C LYS A 227 -33.84 20.88 -34.71
N LEU A 228 -32.96 19.87 -34.67
CA LEU A 228 -32.07 19.52 -35.77
C LEU A 228 -32.70 18.54 -36.77
N GLY A 229 -33.94 18.10 -36.55
CA GLY A 229 -34.64 17.14 -37.42
C GLY A 229 -34.10 15.71 -37.35
N LEU A 230 -33.35 15.35 -36.31
CA LEU A 230 -32.72 14.03 -36.16
C LEU A 230 -33.67 13.05 -35.47
N GLN A 231 -34.12 12.02 -36.19
CA GLN A 231 -35.07 11.05 -35.65
C GLN A 231 -34.42 10.02 -34.70
N ARG A 232 -33.14 9.71 -34.90
CA ARG A 232 -32.41 8.68 -34.15
C ARG A 232 -31.39 9.29 -33.18
N ILE A 233 -31.37 8.76 -31.96
CA ILE A 233 -30.43 9.13 -30.90
C ILE A 233 -29.65 7.88 -30.48
N VAL A 234 -28.35 7.90 -30.67
CA VAL A 234 -27.45 6.81 -30.28
C VAL A 234 -26.83 7.15 -28.93
N VAL A 235 -27.19 6.38 -27.91
CA VAL A 235 -26.72 6.55 -26.54
C VAL A 235 -25.51 5.65 -26.32
N ILE A 236 -24.38 6.27 -26.00
CA ILE A 236 -23.12 5.61 -25.68
C ILE A 236 -23.03 5.51 -24.15
N PRO A 237 -23.14 4.31 -23.56
CA PRO A 237 -23.07 4.17 -22.11
C PRO A 237 -21.65 4.40 -21.58
N ASN A 238 -21.54 4.91 -20.34
CA ASN A 238 -20.27 4.88 -19.60
C ASN A 238 -19.93 3.43 -19.23
N PRO A 239 -18.71 2.92 -19.51
CA PRO A 239 -18.34 1.53 -19.23
C PRO A 239 -18.33 1.18 -17.73
N ASP A 240 -18.30 2.18 -16.84
CA ASP A 240 -18.52 1.98 -15.41
C ASP A 240 -20.01 2.02 -15.06
N ASN A 241 -20.68 0.86 -15.09
CA ASN A 241 -22.10 0.66 -14.74
C ASN A 241 -23.13 1.48 -15.54
N GLY A 242 -22.71 2.21 -16.58
CA GLY A 242 -23.56 3.16 -17.32
C GLY A 242 -24.67 2.49 -18.11
N HIS A 243 -24.49 1.24 -18.58
CA HIS A 243 -25.52 0.48 -19.29
C HIS A 243 -26.84 0.37 -18.52
N LYS A 244 -26.78 0.12 -17.19
CA LYS A 244 -27.98 0.00 -16.35
C LYS A 244 -28.70 1.34 -16.20
N VAL A 245 -27.92 2.43 -16.08
CA VAL A 245 -28.49 3.77 -15.93
C VAL A 245 -29.07 4.25 -17.27
N ALA A 246 -28.36 4.03 -18.37
CA ALA A 246 -28.82 4.37 -19.71
C ALA A 246 -30.16 3.70 -20.04
N LYS A 247 -30.31 2.39 -19.79
CA LYS A 247 -31.57 1.65 -20.02
C LYS A 247 -32.76 2.16 -19.21
N ARG A 248 -32.50 2.80 -18.07
CA ARG A 248 -33.55 3.35 -17.19
C ARG A 248 -33.92 4.77 -17.58
N VAL A 249 -32.95 5.58 -18.02
CA VAL A 249 -33.16 6.98 -18.37
C VAL A 249 -33.70 7.11 -19.80
N PHE A 250 -33.05 6.43 -20.75
CA PHE A 250 -33.38 6.47 -22.17
C PHE A 250 -34.30 5.30 -22.52
N SER A 251 -35.57 5.60 -22.82
CA SER A 251 -36.59 4.63 -23.19
C SER A 251 -37.42 5.14 -24.37
N GLY A 252 -37.81 4.24 -25.28
CA GLY A 252 -38.60 4.55 -26.47
C GLY A 252 -37.83 4.36 -27.77
N ASP A 253 -38.57 4.30 -28.88
CA ASP A 253 -38.07 3.82 -30.18
C ASP A 253 -37.00 4.72 -30.83
N ARG A 254 -36.87 5.97 -30.36
CA ARG A 254 -35.84 6.91 -30.85
C ARG A 254 -34.45 6.65 -30.28
N PHE A 255 -34.35 5.92 -29.16
CA PHE A 255 -33.08 5.71 -28.47
C PHE A 255 -32.48 4.35 -28.79
N GLU A 256 -31.29 4.36 -29.37
CA GLU A 256 -30.46 3.18 -29.55
C GLU A 256 -29.31 3.19 -28.54
N ILE A 257 -29.40 2.32 -27.55
CA ILE A 257 -28.35 2.16 -26.54
C ILE A 257 -27.34 1.14 -27.06
N LEU A 258 -26.09 1.57 -27.24
CA LEU A 258 -25.02 0.66 -27.67
C LEU A 258 -24.84 -0.46 -26.63
N SER A 259 -24.67 -1.69 -27.12
CA SER A 259 -24.69 -2.91 -26.30
C SER A 259 -23.30 -3.41 -25.87
N GLN A 260 -22.24 -2.83 -26.43
CA GLN A 260 -20.86 -3.24 -26.21
C GLN A 260 -20.01 -2.03 -25.79
N ASP A 261 -19.17 -2.25 -24.78
CA ASP A 261 -18.22 -1.26 -24.33
C ASP A 261 -16.87 -1.41 -25.05
N ALA A 262 -16.49 -0.42 -25.85
CA ALA A 262 -15.15 -0.35 -26.45
C ALA A 262 -14.77 1.10 -26.81
N PRO A 263 -13.54 1.57 -26.50
CA PRO A 263 -13.07 2.89 -26.94
C PRO A 263 -13.22 3.08 -28.45
N GLU A 264 -12.98 2.03 -29.24
CA GLU A 264 -13.13 2.02 -30.68
C GLU A 264 -14.58 2.31 -31.11
N ILE A 265 -15.58 1.73 -30.41
CA ILE A 265 -17.00 1.99 -30.65
C ILE A 265 -17.36 3.44 -30.30
N PHE A 266 -16.86 3.96 -29.18
CA PHE A 266 -17.06 5.35 -28.77
C PHE A 266 -16.57 6.32 -29.86
N LEU A 267 -15.34 6.11 -30.35
CA LEU A 267 -14.75 6.94 -31.41
C LEU A 267 -15.54 6.80 -32.72
N HIS A 268 -15.95 5.59 -33.10
CA HIS A 268 -16.76 5.35 -34.31
C HIS A 268 -18.12 6.05 -34.23
N ALA A 269 -18.81 5.98 -33.09
CA ALA A 269 -20.10 6.63 -32.89
C ALA A 269 -19.98 8.16 -32.93
N TYR A 270 -18.93 8.73 -32.34
CA TYR A 270 -18.67 10.17 -32.42
C TYR A 270 -18.36 10.59 -33.87
N ARG A 271 -17.38 9.95 -34.52
CA ARG A 271 -16.94 10.28 -35.88
C ARG A 271 -18.05 10.19 -36.92
N ASN A 272 -19.04 9.31 -36.75
CA ASN A 272 -20.11 9.13 -37.73
C ASN A 272 -21.42 9.85 -37.35
N SER A 273 -21.50 10.48 -36.18
CA SER A 273 -22.67 11.27 -35.79
C SER A 273 -22.83 12.54 -36.63
N ARG A 274 -24.06 13.06 -36.68
CA ARG A 274 -24.37 14.40 -37.20
C ARG A 274 -24.18 15.46 -36.12
N TYR A 275 -24.53 15.13 -34.87
CA TYR A 275 -24.43 16.04 -33.74
C TYR A 275 -24.10 15.28 -32.45
N VAL A 276 -23.38 15.91 -31.52
CA VAL A 276 -23.03 15.33 -30.22
C VAL A 276 -23.66 16.10 -29.07
N VAL A 277 -24.23 15.40 -28.08
CA VAL A 277 -24.62 15.97 -26.80
C VAL A 277 -23.91 15.23 -25.67
N THR A 278 -23.21 15.96 -24.81
CA THR A 278 -22.38 15.34 -23.77
C THR A 278 -22.27 16.19 -22.51
N ASP A 279 -22.02 15.55 -21.37
CA ASP A 279 -21.66 16.19 -20.10
C ASP A 279 -20.24 15.81 -19.66
N SER A 280 -19.45 15.29 -20.61
CA SER A 280 -18.10 14.77 -20.39
C SER A 280 -17.06 15.69 -21.00
N PHE A 281 -16.03 16.06 -20.23
CA PHE A 281 -14.90 16.85 -20.74
C PHE A 281 -14.26 16.21 -21.98
N HIS A 282 -14.00 14.89 -21.91
CA HIS A 282 -13.41 14.16 -23.04
C HIS A 282 -14.42 13.92 -24.16
N GLY A 283 -15.71 13.76 -23.84
CA GLY A 283 -16.76 13.76 -24.87
C GLY A 283 -16.72 15.04 -25.68
N THR A 284 -16.68 16.19 -25.01
CA THR A 284 -16.54 17.49 -25.66
C THR A 284 -15.26 17.61 -26.47
N ALA A 285 -14.11 17.16 -25.94
CA ALA A 285 -12.85 17.17 -26.67
C ALA A 285 -12.93 16.33 -27.96
N PHE A 286 -13.51 15.13 -27.92
CA PHE A 286 -13.64 14.26 -29.08
C PHE A 286 -14.64 14.76 -30.12
N ALA A 287 -15.69 15.48 -29.70
CA ALA A 287 -16.54 16.18 -30.66
C ALA A 287 -15.74 17.18 -31.49
N VAL A 288 -14.85 17.96 -30.86
CA VAL A 288 -13.98 18.89 -31.57
C VAL A 288 -12.91 18.18 -32.39
N ILE A 289 -12.27 17.12 -31.85
CA ILE A 289 -11.27 16.34 -32.59
C ILE A 289 -11.86 15.81 -33.91
N PHE A 290 -13.13 15.38 -33.94
CA PHE A 290 -13.79 14.88 -35.15
C PHE A 290 -14.59 15.94 -35.94
N ASN A 291 -14.49 17.23 -35.58
CA ASN A 291 -15.30 18.32 -36.16
C ASN A 291 -16.80 18.02 -36.18
N LYS A 292 -17.34 17.58 -35.05
CA LYS A 292 -18.75 17.29 -34.87
C LYS A 292 -19.44 18.41 -34.13
N PRO A 293 -20.44 19.08 -34.74
CA PRO A 293 -21.29 20.04 -34.05
C PRO A 293 -21.82 19.45 -32.75
N PHE A 294 -21.77 20.22 -31.66
CA PHE A 294 -21.98 19.63 -30.33
C PHE A 294 -22.56 20.60 -29.31
N SER A 295 -23.29 20.07 -28.33
CA SER A 295 -23.70 20.81 -27.13
C SER A 295 -23.15 20.13 -25.88
N SER A 296 -22.61 20.93 -24.96
CA SER A 296 -22.04 20.45 -23.71
C SER A 296 -22.85 20.93 -22.51
N ILE A 297 -23.20 19.98 -21.66
CA ILE A 297 -23.79 20.25 -20.35
C ILE A 297 -22.66 20.26 -19.33
N TYR A 298 -22.45 21.39 -18.65
CA TYR A 298 -21.33 21.50 -17.71
C TYR A 298 -21.66 20.75 -16.43
N ASN A 299 -21.09 19.56 -16.29
CA ASN A 299 -21.31 18.72 -15.11
C ASN A 299 -20.70 19.37 -13.86
N THR A 300 -21.55 19.97 -13.02
CA THR A 300 -21.15 20.73 -11.83
C THR A 300 -20.58 19.83 -10.74
N HIS A 301 -21.15 18.63 -10.54
CA HIS A 301 -20.65 17.63 -9.60
C HIS A 301 -19.23 17.17 -9.94
N ARG A 302 -18.91 17.08 -11.24
CA ARG A 302 -17.59 16.69 -11.72
C ARG A 302 -16.67 17.88 -12.03
N GLY A 303 -17.12 19.12 -11.88
CA GLY A 303 -16.31 20.33 -12.05
C GLY A 303 -16.50 21.05 -13.38
N ALA A 304 -17.31 22.11 -13.35
CA ALA A 304 -17.65 22.94 -14.51
C ALA A 304 -16.47 23.78 -15.05
N ASP A 305 -15.50 24.17 -14.21
CA ASP A 305 -14.39 25.03 -14.61
C ASP A 305 -13.50 24.41 -15.70
N ARG A 306 -13.46 23.08 -15.77
CA ARG A 306 -12.71 22.35 -16.80
C ARG A 306 -13.34 22.53 -18.18
N PHE A 307 -14.67 22.57 -18.26
CA PHE A 307 -15.37 22.87 -19.51
C PHE A 307 -15.12 24.31 -19.95
N LYS A 308 -15.24 25.27 -19.02
CA LYS A 308 -14.96 26.68 -19.31
C LYS A 308 -13.56 26.89 -19.86
N ASN A 309 -12.56 26.25 -19.24
CA ASN A 309 -11.18 26.35 -19.69
C ASN A 309 -10.99 25.74 -21.08
N LEU A 310 -11.57 24.56 -21.34
CA LEU A 310 -11.49 23.89 -22.63
C LEU A 310 -12.20 24.69 -23.74
N MET A 311 -13.41 25.19 -23.49
CA MET A 311 -14.16 25.99 -24.47
C MET A 311 -13.48 27.33 -24.75
N ALA A 312 -12.93 27.98 -23.73
CA ALA A 312 -12.17 29.21 -23.91
C ALA A 312 -10.90 28.97 -24.75
N PHE A 313 -10.17 27.88 -24.45
CA PHE A 313 -9.02 27.45 -25.24
C PHE A 313 -9.38 27.24 -26.71
N MET A 314 -10.44 26.48 -27.00
CA MET A 314 -10.88 26.18 -28.37
C MET A 314 -11.60 27.34 -29.07
N GLY A 315 -11.89 28.44 -28.37
CA GLY A 315 -12.49 29.65 -28.95
C GLY A 315 -14.01 29.62 -29.05
N PHE A 316 -14.66 28.67 -28.38
CA PHE A 316 -16.11 28.56 -28.34
C PHE A 316 -16.76 29.36 -27.20
N GLY A 317 -16.03 29.64 -26.11
CA GLY A 317 -16.61 30.34 -24.96
C GLY A 317 -17.83 29.62 -24.39
N GLU A 318 -18.95 30.31 -24.19
CA GLU A 318 -20.20 29.70 -23.70
C GLU A 318 -21.14 29.26 -24.82
N SER A 319 -20.81 29.48 -26.11
CA SER A 319 -21.74 29.21 -27.23
C SER A 319 -22.12 27.73 -27.35
N ARG A 320 -21.27 26.81 -26.89
CA ARG A 320 -21.59 25.37 -26.92
C ARG A 320 -22.25 24.87 -25.65
N ARG A 321 -22.60 25.75 -24.71
CA ARG A 321 -23.19 25.34 -23.44
C ARG A 321 -24.72 25.29 -23.55
N VAL A 322 -25.28 24.20 -23.06
CA VAL A 322 -26.70 24.07 -22.73
C VAL A 322 -26.84 23.68 -21.27
N LEU A 323 -27.98 24.00 -20.66
CA LEU A 323 -28.27 23.69 -19.26
C LEU A 323 -29.19 22.49 -19.17
N GLU A 324 -29.06 21.73 -18.07
CA GLU A 324 -29.98 20.62 -17.75
C GLU A 324 -31.43 21.12 -17.58
N THR A 325 -31.60 22.40 -17.28
CA THR A 325 -32.89 23.07 -17.08
C THR A 325 -33.46 23.69 -18.36
N ASP A 326 -32.77 23.62 -19.50
CA ASP A 326 -33.26 24.22 -20.74
C ASP A 326 -34.49 23.46 -21.25
N THR A 327 -35.57 24.20 -21.53
CA THR A 327 -36.81 23.63 -22.07
C THR A 327 -36.72 23.44 -23.59
N ALA A 328 -37.68 22.71 -24.17
CA ALA A 328 -37.77 22.55 -25.62
C ALA A 328 -37.89 23.90 -26.36
N GLU A 329 -38.59 24.89 -25.79
CA GLU A 329 -38.69 26.25 -26.32
C GLU A 329 -37.34 26.98 -26.27
N THR A 330 -36.63 26.85 -25.14
CA THR A 330 -35.32 27.47 -24.94
C THR A 330 -34.30 26.92 -25.94
N ILE A 331 -34.26 25.59 -26.11
CA ILE A 331 -33.41 24.94 -27.11
C ILE A 331 -33.78 25.36 -28.53
N ARG A 332 -35.08 25.41 -28.86
CA ARG A 332 -35.58 25.86 -30.16
C ARG A 332 -35.12 27.28 -30.48
N ALA A 333 -35.17 28.19 -29.51
CA ALA A 333 -34.74 29.58 -29.66
C ALA A 333 -33.21 29.77 -29.66
N ASN A 334 -32.43 28.85 -29.11
CA ASN A 334 -30.97 29.00 -28.96
C ASN A 334 -30.22 28.89 -30.31
N PRO A 335 -29.71 29.97 -30.91
CA PRO A 335 -29.07 29.94 -32.24
C PRO A 335 -27.81 29.06 -32.29
N ASP A 336 -27.16 28.82 -31.15
CA ASP A 336 -25.94 28.02 -31.10
C ASP A 336 -26.23 26.51 -31.24
N VAL A 337 -27.46 26.05 -31.07
CA VAL A 337 -27.81 24.66 -31.39
C VAL A 337 -28.04 24.53 -32.91
N SER A 338 -26.95 24.35 -33.66
CA SER A 338 -26.93 24.28 -35.14
C SER A 338 -25.99 23.20 -35.66
N ILE A 339 -26.29 22.62 -36.83
CA ILE A 339 -25.41 21.69 -37.56
C ILE A 339 -24.23 22.42 -38.24
N ASP A 340 -24.39 23.72 -38.48
CA ASP A 340 -23.38 24.56 -39.09
C ASP A 340 -22.51 25.14 -37.97
N LEU A 341 -21.34 24.55 -37.77
CA LEU A 341 -20.36 25.00 -36.78
C LEU A 341 -18.97 25.07 -37.43
N ASP A 342 -18.36 26.24 -37.38
CA ASP A 342 -16.98 26.44 -37.86
C ASP A 342 -15.98 25.98 -36.79
N PHE A 343 -15.09 25.06 -37.19
CA PHE A 343 -14.02 24.53 -36.35
C PHE A 343 -12.65 25.15 -36.64
N SER A 344 -12.52 26.00 -37.66
CA SER A 344 -11.22 26.49 -38.16
C SER A 344 -10.37 27.14 -37.07
N ALA A 345 -10.99 27.99 -36.24
CA ALA A 345 -10.31 28.63 -35.11
C ALA A 345 -9.89 27.63 -34.02
N ALA A 346 -10.75 26.64 -33.73
CA ALA A 346 -10.45 25.60 -32.75
C ALA A 346 -9.32 24.68 -33.23
N GLU A 347 -9.34 24.26 -34.49
CA GLU A 347 -8.30 23.45 -35.11
C GLU A 347 -6.94 24.13 -35.09
N ALA A 348 -6.88 25.43 -35.46
CA ALA A 348 -5.65 26.19 -35.43
C ALA A 348 -5.05 26.27 -34.02
N ARG A 349 -5.89 26.51 -32.99
CA ARG A 349 -5.45 26.58 -31.59
C ARG A 349 -5.03 25.22 -31.04
N ILE A 350 -5.76 24.16 -31.37
CA ILE A 350 -5.42 22.79 -31.00
C ILE A 350 -4.07 22.41 -31.62
N GLU A 351 -3.86 22.68 -32.90
CA GLU A 351 -2.61 22.36 -33.61
C GLU A 351 -1.42 23.15 -33.05
N GLU A 352 -1.60 24.44 -32.77
CA GLU A 352 -0.58 25.25 -32.11
C GLU A 352 -0.24 24.69 -30.72
N GLY A 353 -1.26 24.38 -29.92
CA GLY A 353 -1.13 23.80 -28.58
C GLY A 353 -0.47 22.43 -28.60
N ARG A 354 -0.85 21.56 -29.54
CA ARG A 354 -0.25 20.24 -29.79
C ARG A 354 1.23 20.37 -30.09
N ARG A 355 1.60 21.21 -31.05
CA ARG A 355 3.00 21.44 -31.44
C ARG A 355 3.84 21.99 -30.27
N LYS A 356 3.30 22.93 -29.48
CA LYS A 356 3.97 23.45 -28.27
C LYS A 356 4.15 22.35 -27.22
N SER A 357 3.12 21.54 -26.99
CA SER A 357 3.13 20.52 -25.95
C SER A 357 4.01 19.32 -26.31
N LEU A 358 4.04 18.90 -27.58
CA LEU A 358 4.97 17.87 -28.07
C LEU A 358 6.43 18.33 -27.94
N ARG A 359 6.74 19.60 -28.27
CA ARG A 359 8.08 20.16 -28.03
C ARG A 359 8.42 20.18 -26.54
N TRP A 360 7.50 20.65 -25.71
CA TRP A 360 7.69 20.67 -24.26
C TRP A 360 7.97 19.27 -23.73
N LEU A 361 7.16 18.27 -24.10
CA LEU A 361 7.31 16.88 -23.67
C LEU A 361 8.63 16.28 -24.14
N LYS A 362 9.02 16.51 -25.40
CA LYS A 362 10.31 16.05 -25.94
C LYS A 362 11.48 16.65 -25.15
N THR A 363 11.43 17.94 -24.86
CA THR A 363 12.44 18.67 -24.07
C THR A 363 12.52 18.11 -22.65
N ALA A 364 11.36 17.96 -22.00
CA ALA A 364 11.21 17.41 -20.66
C ALA A 364 11.72 15.97 -20.53
N ILE A 365 11.71 15.17 -21.60
CA ILE A 365 12.27 13.81 -21.63
C ILE A 365 13.78 13.84 -21.94
N SER A 366 14.23 14.69 -22.86
CA SER A 366 15.58 14.60 -23.45
C SER A 366 16.69 15.48 -22.82
N GLU A 367 16.38 16.65 -22.24
CA GLU A 367 17.44 17.58 -21.79
C GLU A 367 17.92 17.34 -20.34
N PRO A 368 19.22 17.27 -20.03
CA PRO A 368 19.71 17.09 -18.66
C PRO A 368 19.29 18.24 -17.73
N SER A 369 18.98 17.92 -16.46
CA SER A 369 18.53 18.90 -15.47
C SER A 369 19.58 19.99 -15.23
N THR A 370 19.16 21.26 -15.15
CA THR A 370 20.01 22.42 -14.83
C THR A 370 20.37 22.53 -13.34
N GLN A 371 19.90 21.62 -12.48
CA GLN A 371 20.26 21.56 -11.06
C GLN A 371 21.37 20.53 -10.78
N GLY A 372 22.57 20.80 -11.31
CA GLY A 372 23.78 19.99 -11.02
C GLY A 372 25.11 20.68 -11.33
N GLY A 373 25.09 21.98 -11.64
CA GLY A 373 26.13 22.67 -12.41
C GLY A 373 27.46 22.98 -11.74
N MET A 374 27.81 22.41 -10.58
CA MET A 374 29.12 22.70 -9.95
C MET A 374 29.99 21.47 -9.69
N MET A 375 29.41 20.27 -9.54
CA MET A 375 30.18 19.05 -9.30
C MET A 375 30.58 18.32 -10.60
N ASP A 376 29.79 18.44 -11.67
CA ASP A 376 30.11 17.80 -12.95
C ASP A 376 31.23 18.52 -13.72
N VAL A 377 31.40 19.84 -13.53
CA VAL A 377 32.51 20.62 -14.09
C VAL A 377 33.85 20.21 -13.45
N LEU A 378 33.85 19.93 -12.14
CA LEU A 378 35.05 19.45 -11.43
C LEU A 378 35.43 18.01 -11.82
N ARG A 379 34.46 17.15 -12.14
CA ARG A 379 34.71 15.78 -12.60
C ARG A 379 35.31 15.75 -14.01
N ASN A 380 34.79 16.56 -14.93
CA ASN A 380 35.27 16.62 -16.31
C ASN A 380 36.66 17.24 -16.47
N THR A 381 37.12 18.02 -15.49
CA THR A 381 38.47 18.61 -15.50
C THR A 381 39.55 17.63 -15.04
N TYR A 382 39.17 16.55 -14.34
CA TYR A 382 40.11 15.56 -13.81
C TYR A 382 40.33 14.37 -14.76
N GLU A 383 39.35 14.05 -15.61
CA GLU A 383 39.41 12.92 -16.56
C GLU A 383 40.18 13.25 -17.87
N SER A 384 40.47 14.53 -18.14
CA SER A 384 41.22 14.95 -19.35
C SER A 384 42.74 14.79 -19.25
N LEU A 385 43.25 14.27 -18.13
CA LEU A 385 44.70 14.18 -17.84
C LEU A 385 45.27 12.75 -17.79
N LEU A 386 44.53 11.72 -18.24
CA LEU A 386 45.05 10.35 -18.29
C LEU A 386 45.32 9.89 -19.73
N PRO A 387 46.52 9.35 -20.05
CA PRO A 387 46.83 8.86 -21.39
C PRO A 387 46.02 7.59 -21.70
N GLY A 388 45.46 7.53 -22.92
CA GLY A 388 44.68 6.40 -23.40
C GLY A 388 45.50 5.11 -23.47
N LYS A 389 44.93 4.02 -22.95
CA LYS A 389 45.43 2.66 -23.19
C LYS A 389 44.62 2.02 -24.31
N GLU A 390 45.33 1.60 -25.34
CA GLU A 390 44.85 0.88 -26.50
C GLU A 390 44.11 -0.42 -26.10
N ARG A 391 42.99 -0.68 -26.77
CA ARG A 391 42.31 -1.99 -26.75
C ARG A 391 43.22 -3.01 -27.42
N ARG A 392 43.46 -4.14 -26.74
CA ARG A 392 43.96 -5.36 -27.38
C ARG A 392 42.78 -6.06 -28.05
N ASP A 393 42.81 -6.10 -29.37
CA ASP A 393 42.06 -7.06 -30.15
C ASP A 393 42.84 -8.41 -30.19
N ASP A 394 42.08 -9.50 -30.17
CA ASP A 394 42.44 -10.92 -30.36
C ASP A 394 43.29 -11.63 -29.28
N ALA A 395 42.72 -12.64 -28.58
CA ALA A 395 43.41 -13.89 -28.19
C ALA A 395 42.53 -14.93 -27.42
N ALA A 396 42.60 -16.17 -27.91
CA ALA A 396 42.49 -17.51 -27.29
C ALA A 396 41.93 -17.75 -25.86
N GLU A 397 41.22 -18.88 -25.70
CA GLU A 397 40.98 -19.55 -24.40
C GLU A 397 42.31 -20.02 -23.78
N ASP A 398 42.98 -19.18 -23.01
CA ASP A 398 44.20 -19.57 -22.27
C ASP A 398 43.84 -20.37 -21.00
N GLY A 399 43.78 -21.69 -21.14
CA GLY A 399 43.56 -22.64 -20.03
C GLY A 399 44.86 -23.18 -19.43
N ILE A 400 44.93 -23.29 -18.11
CA ILE A 400 46.00 -23.98 -17.37
C ILE A 400 45.59 -25.44 -17.18
N VAL A 401 46.30 -26.35 -17.83
CA VAL A 401 46.18 -27.79 -17.61
C VAL A 401 47.16 -28.19 -16.51
N ARG A 402 46.70 -28.96 -15.51
CA ARG A 402 47.49 -29.37 -14.34
C ARG A 402 48.14 -28.17 -13.59
N PRO A 403 47.32 -27.26 -13.03
CA PRO A 403 47.81 -26.07 -12.34
C PRO A 403 48.72 -26.40 -11.14
N SER A 404 49.88 -25.74 -11.06
CA SER A 404 50.82 -25.90 -9.93
C SER A 404 50.38 -25.04 -8.74
N PHE A 405 50.17 -25.66 -7.59
CA PHE A 405 49.70 -24.98 -6.38
C PHE A 405 50.80 -24.78 -5.33
N GLN A 406 50.74 -23.65 -4.64
CA GLN A 406 51.54 -23.27 -3.48
C GLN A 406 50.64 -23.16 -2.24
N THR A 407 51.21 -23.36 -1.05
CA THR A 407 50.47 -23.34 0.22
C THR A 407 51.10 -22.34 1.18
N ASN A 408 50.30 -21.77 2.10
CA ASN A 408 50.85 -20.90 3.16
C ASN A 408 51.34 -21.67 4.39
N ASN A 409 51.06 -22.97 4.47
CA ASN A 409 51.43 -23.82 5.60
C ASN A 409 51.34 -25.32 5.23
N ALA A 410 51.68 -26.17 6.19
CA ALA A 410 51.66 -27.63 6.05
C ALA A 410 50.26 -28.27 6.14
N ALA A 411 49.18 -27.49 6.28
CA ALA A 411 47.82 -28.04 6.32
C ALA A 411 47.34 -28.58 4.97
N TRP A 412 47.99 -28.17 3.88
CA TRP A 412 47.76 -28.66 2.53
C TRP A 412 48.94 -29.49 2.06
N SER A 413 48.69 -30.67 1.51
CA SER A 413 49.66 -31.42 0.70
C SER A 413 49.28 -31.33 -0.77
N VAL A 414 50.25 -30.97 -1.61
CA VAL A 414 50.10 -30.84 -3.07
C VAL A 414 50.92 -31.93 -3.74
N ALA A 415 50.30 -32.74 -4.60
CA ALA A 415 50.98 -33.78 -5.37
C ALA A 415 50.62 -33.70 -6.86
N GLN A 416 51.62 -33.74 -7.73
CA GLN A 416 51.43 -33.75 -9.18
C GLN A 416 51.08 -35.16 -9.65
N ALA A 417 49.87 -35.36 -10.20
CA ALA A 417 49.44 -36.60 -10.83
C ALA A 417 49.56 -36.50 -12.36
N LYS A 418 49.32 -37.60 -13.08
CA LYS A 418 49.50 -37.69 -14.54
C LYS A 418 48.71 -36.61 -15.30
N ASP A 419 47.44 -36.42 -14.94
CA ASP A 419 46.48 -35.57 -15.65
C ASP A 419 45.82 -34.51 -14.72
N SER A 420 46.27 -34.39 -13.47
CA SER A 420 45.72 -33.46 -12.48
C SER A 420 46.74 -33.07 -11.40
N THR A 421 46.37 -32.10 -10.55
CA THR A 421 47.07 -31.81 -9.30
C THR A 421 46.19 -32.20 -8.11
N ASP A 422 46.68 -33.10 -7.27
CA ASP A 422 45.96 -33.57 -6.08
C ASP A 422 46.25 -32.66 -4.89
N LEU A 423 45.20 -32.11 -4.30
CA LEU A 423 45.21 -31.26 -3.12
C LEU A 423 44.52 -32.00 -1.98
N LYS A 424 45.22 -32.17 -0.85
CA LYS A 424 44.67 -32.83 0.33
C LYS A 424 44.86 -31.96 1.57
N VAL A 425 43.80 -31.84 2.36
CA VAL A 425 43.77 -31.13 3.64
C VAL A 425 44.08 -32.13 4.75
N ALA A 426 45.04 -31.81 5.61
CA ALA A 426 45.38 -32.63 6.76
C ALA A 426 44.17 -32.77 7.72
N PRO A 427 43.97 -33.94 8.36
CA PRO A 427 42.88 -34.15 9.32
C PRO A 427 42.82 -33.04 10.37
N GLY A 428 41.61 -32.52 10.64
CA GLY A 428 41.39 -31.44 11.60
C GLY A 428 41.83 -30.04 11.14
N SER A 429 42.41 -29.90 9.95
CA SER A 429 42.94 -28.63 9.45
C SER A 429 41.98 -27.86 8.53
N ALA A 430 40.72 -28.29 8.46
CA ALA A 430 39.62 -27.61 7.75
C ALA A 430 39.13 -26.37 8.52
N VAL A 431 40.03 -25.42 8.76
CA VAL A 431 39.78 -24.18 9.51
C VAL A 431 40.13 -22.96 8.68
N ARG A 432 39.62 -21.79 9.09
CA ARG A 432 39.85 -20.53 8.39
C ARG A 432 41.33 -20.11 8.49
N GLY A 433 41.94 -19.69 7.38
CA GLY A 433 43.33 -19.22 7.33
C GLY A 433 44.34 -20.18 6.70
N ASN A 434 43.99 -21.45 6.49
CA ASN A 434 44.80 -22.41 5.74
C ASN A 434 44.46 -22.32 4.24
N LEU A 435 45.40 -21.87 3.41
CA LEU A 435 45.16 -21.46 2.03
C LEU A 435 46.08 -22.19 1.05
N VAL A 436 45.58 -22.44 -0.15
CA VAL A 436 46.33 -22.99 -1.29
C VAL A 436 45.98 -22.19 -2.55
N TRP A 437 46.95 -21.87 -3.39
CA TRP A 437 46.75 -21.02 -4.58
C TRP A 437 47.65 -21.39 -5.75
N CYS A 438 47.27 -21.00 -6.97
CA CYS A 438 48.08 -21.09 -8.18
C CYS A 438 48.02 -19.77 -8.97
N ASP A 439 49.01 -19.53 -9.82
CA ASP A 439 49.03 -18.35 -10.70
C ASP A 439 48.00 -18.48 -11.82
N LEU A 440 47.32 -17.38 -12.15
CA LEU A 440 46.48 -17.26 -13.34
C LEU A 440 47.35 -16.91 -14.56
N PRO A 441 46.86 -17.13 -15.80
CA PRO A 441 47.65 -16.87 -17.01
C PRO A 441 48.06 -15.39 -17.17
N TYR A 442 47.28 -14.48 -16.57
CA TYR A 442 47.52 -13.04 -16.59
C TYR A 442 46.90 -12.36 -15.36
N GLU A 443 47.33 -11.12 -15.10
CA GLU A 443 46.75 -10.27 -14.07
C GLU A 443 45.36 -9.78 -14.51
N LEU A 444 44.40 -9.81 -13.58
CA LEU A 444 43.03 -9.38 -13.81
C LEU A 444 42.89 -7.88 -13.59
N LEU A 445 42.18 -7.21 -14.50
CA LEU A 445 42.02 -5.75 -14.50
C LEU A 445 40.83 -5.33 -13.62
N LYS A 446 41.01 -4.29 -12.81
CA LYS A 446 39.92 -3.69 -12.03
C LYS A 446 38.74 -3.30 -12.92
N ASP A 447 37.52 -3.50 -12.41
CA ASP A 447 36.25 -3.19 -13.07
C ASP A 447 35.97 -3.99 -14.38
N SER A 448 36.90 -4.85 -14.80
CA SER A 448 36.66 -5.86 -15.84
C SER A 448 35.97 -7.10 -15.25
N ALA A 449 35.24 -7.80 -16.12
CA ALA A 449 34.50 -9.00 -15.77
C ALA A 449 35.16 -10.25 -16.37
N TYR A 450 35.20 -11.32 -15.59
CA TYR A 450 35.80 -12.58 -16.01
C TYR A 450 34.90 -13.77 -15.65
N ARG A 451 34.98 -14.81 -16.48
CA ARG A 451 34.50 -16.16 -16.17
C ARG A 451 35.69 -17.02 -15.79
N LEU A 452 35.69 -17.54 -14.57
CA LEU A 452 36.63 -18.58 -14.14
C LEU A 452 35.96 -19.93 -14.22
N THR A 453 36.58 -20.88 -14.91
CA THR A 453 36.13 -22.27 -15.06
C THR A 453 37.15 -23.22 -14.46
N ILE A 454 36.71 -24.14 -13.62
CA ILE A 454 37.56 -25.16 -12.98
C ILE A 454 37.00 -26.55 -13.24
N THR A 455 37.86 -27.47 -13.70
CA THR A 455 37.55 -28.90 -13.82
C THR A 455 38.30 -29.68 -12.75
N TRP A 456 37.56 -30.41 -11.93
CA TRP A 456 38.09 -30.98 -10.69
C TRP A 456 37.21 -32.09 -10.09
N LYS A 457 37.77 -32.89 -9.18
CA LYS A 457 37.05 -33.80 -8.28
C LYS A 457 37.11 -33.27 -6.86
N VAL A 458 35.96 -32.98 -6.26
CA VAL A 458 35.88 -32.39 -4.90
C VAL A 458 35.60 -33.47 -3.86
N ARG A 459 36.35 -33.46 -2.75
CA ARG A 459 36.19 -34.35 -1.60
C ARG A 459 35.91 -33.51 -0.34
N THR A 460 34.66 -33.48 0.14
CA THR A 460 34.27 -32.76 1.36
C THR A 460 32.92 -33.25 1.88
N THR A 461 32.68 -33.12 3.18
CA THR A 461 31.34 -33.28 3.81
C THR A 461 30.53 -31.98 3.83
N GLY A 462 31.15 -30.84 3.50
CA GLY A 462 30.49 -29.54 3.42
C GLY A 462 29.55 -29.41 2.22
N GLY A 463 28.52 -28.57 2.35
CA GLY A 463 27.52 -28.37 1.28
C GLY A 463 27.99 -27.53 0.09
N ALA A 464 29.05 -26.73 0.26
CA ALA A 464 29.54 -25.80 -0.75
C ALA A 464 31.02 -25.40 -0.55
N VAL A 465 31.68 -24.97 -1.62
CA VAL A 465 33.05 -24.44 -1.62
C VAL A 465 33.04 -23.01 -2.17
N ASN A 466 33.76 -22.09 -1.53
CA ASN A 466 33.97 -20.75 -2.07
C ASN A 466 35.24 -20.71 -2.94
N LEU A 467 35.13 -20.06 -4.09
CA LEU A 467 36.23 -19.79 -5.01
C LEU A 467 36.74 -18.37 -4.78
N HIS A 468 38.06 -18.17 -4.85
CA HIS A 468 38.67 -16.88 -4.56
C HIS A 468 39.72 -16.48 -5.61
N ILE A 469 39.91 -15.17 -5.77
CA ILE A 469 41.10 -14.57 -6.39
C ILE A 469 41.98 -13.96 -5.30
N ARG A 470 43.30 -13.98 -5.50
CA ARG A 470 44.31 -13.50 -4.54
C ARG A 470 45.29 -12.53 -5.20
N ASN A 471 45.61 -11.46 -4.49
CA ASN A 471 46.66 -10.51 -4.86
C ASN A 471 47.96 -10.94 -4.15
N PRO A 472 49.00 -11.39 -4.89
CA PRO A 472 50.21 -11.95 -4.28
C PRO A 472 51.03 -10.93 -3.49
N ALA A 473 51.02 -9.66 -3.89
CA ALA A 473 51.79 -8.60 -3.25
C ALA A 473 51.23 -8.22 -1.86
N THR A 474 49.91 -8.23 -1.69
CA THR A 474 49.24 -7.81 -0.45
C THR A 474 48.73 -8.97 0.41
N GLY A 475 48.61 -10.16 -0.18
CA GLY A 475 47.96 -11.32 0.44
C GLY A 475 46.44 -11.20 0.58
N LYS A 476 45.82 -10.10 0.15
CA LYS A 476 44.37 -9.93 0.13
C LYS A 476 43.74 -10.89 -0.87
N PHE A 477 42.57 -11.41 -0.52
CA PHE A 477 41.77 -12.27 -1.40
C PHE A 477 40.30 -11.83 -1.40
N HIS A 478 39.60 -12.17 -2.48
CA HIS A 478 38.18 -11.85 -2.69
C HIS A 478 37.41 -13.11 -3.07
N VAL A 479 36.23 -13.31 -2.50
CA VAL A 479 35.34 -14.42 -2.87
C VAL A 479 34.68 -14.07 -4.20
N ILE A 480 34.89 -14.88 -5.23
CA ILE A 480 34.34 -14.65 -6.58
C ILE A 480 33.09 -15.50 -6.86
N GLY A 481 32.84 -16.53 -6.05
CA GLY A 481 31.62 -17.33 -6.16
C GLY A 481 31.60 -18.52 -5.20
N THR A 482 30.46 -19.19 -5.14
CA THR A 482 30.23 -20.37 -4.29
C THR A 482 29.65 -21.50 -5.15
N VAL A 483 30.28 -22.67 -5.10
CA VAL A 483 29.89 -23.87 -5.86
C VAL A 483 29.29 -24.91 -4.93
N ALA A 484 28.10 -25.42 -5.27
CA ALA A 484 27.38 -26.41 -4.48
C ALA A 484 27.96 -27.82 -4.70
N VAL A 485 28.15 -28.58 -3.62
CA VAL A 485 28.83 -29.90 -3.65
C VAL A 485 27.88 -31.07 -3.37
N GLN A 486 26.64 -30.82 -2.93
CA GLN A 486 25.66 -31.86 -2.59
C GLN A 486 25.42 -32.83 -3.76
N GLY A 487 25.72 -34.12 -3.56
CA GLY A 487 25.41 -35.23 -4.48
C GLY A 487 26.46 -35.58 -5.55
N ARG A 488 27.57 -34.82 -5.67
CA ARG A 488 28.64 -35.08 -6.66
C ARG A 488 30.04 -35.03 -6.03
N VAL A 489 30.20 -35.67 -4.88
CA VAL A 489 31.51 -35.83 -4.23
C VAL A 489 32.30 -36.92 -4.94
N ASN A 490 33.61 -36.71 -5.11
CA ASN A 490 34.55 -37.67 -5.69
C ASN A 490 34.23 -38.08 -7.16
N ARG A 491 33.64 -37.18 -7.95
CA ARG A 491 33.43 -37.32 -9.39
C ARG A 491 33.97 -36.09 -10.11
N THR A 492 34.55 -36.27 -11.30
CA THR A 492 35.01 -35.15 -12.13
C THR A 492 33.81 -34.28 -12.50
N ARG A 493 33.96 -32.98 -12.29
CA ARG A 493 32.96 -31.95 -12.58
C ARG A 493 33.65 -30.69 -13.07
N THR A 494 32.90 -29.89 -13.83
CA THR A 494 33.32 -28.55 -14.25
C THR A 494 32.37 -27.54 -13.62
N ASP A 495 32.91 -26.54 -12.95
CA ASP A 495 32.16 -25.43 -12.37
C ASP A 495 32.69 -24.10 -12.92
N SER A 496 31.79 -23.15 -13.18
CA SER A 496 32.15 -21.81 -13.66
C SER A 496 31.52 -20.74 -12.77
N VAL A 497 32.27 -19.66 -12.54
CA VAL A 497 31.81 -18.47 -11.82
C VAL A 497 32.16 -17.20 -12.60
N ASP A 498 31.17 -16.32 -12.74
CA ASP A 498 31.31 -15.02 -13.40
C ASP A 498 31.44 -13.95 -12.30
N PHE A 499 32.45 -13.07 -12.40
CA PHE A 499 32.72 -12.07 -11.37
C PHE A 499 33.32 -10.79 -11.96
N VAL A 500 33.23 -9.69 -11.21
CA VAL A 500 33.90 -8.41 -11.51
C VAL A 500 35.07 -8.23 -10.54
N VAL A 501 36.20 -7.75 -11.04
CA VAL A 501 37.41 -7.57 -10.25
C VAL A 501 37.32 -6.27 -9.45
N PRO A 502 37.40 -6.30 -8.11
CA PRO A 502 37.13 -5.12 -7.29
C PRO A 502 38.31 -4.13 -7.18
N GLN A 503 39.54 -4.55 -7.52
CA GLN A 503 40.76 -3.74 -7.49
C GLN A 503 41.87 -4.42 -8.31
N ASP A 504 42.90 -3.69 -8.73
CA ASP A 504 44.03 -4.25 -9.48
C ASP A 504 44.92 -5.18 -8.62
N GLY A 505 45.82 -5.91 -9.28
CA GLY A 505 46.80 -6.78 -8.64
C GLY A 505 46.32 -8.19 -8.31
N PHE A 506 45.11 -8.58 -8.70
CA PHE A 506 44.68 -9.98 -8.58
C PHE A 506 45.22 -10.81 -9.75
N SER A 507 46.09 -11.78 -9.44
CA SER A 507 46.73 -12.64 -10.47
C SER A 507 46.81 -14.11 -10.07
N GLN A 508 46.13 -14.52 -9.00
CA GLN A 508 46.16 -15.89 -8.48
C GLN A 508 44.75 -16.41 -8.16
N PHE A 509 44.52 -17.70 -8.37
CA PHE A 509 43.33 -18.42 -7.91
C PHE A 509 43.62 -19.09 -6.55
N MET A 510 42.65 -19.09 -5.63
CA MET A 510 42.86 -19.56 -4.25
C MET A 510 41.67 -20.36 -3.68
N LEU A 511 41.99 -21.40 -2.92
CA LEU A 511 41.06 -22.23 -2.15
C LEU A 511 41.41 -22.22 -0.65
N GLY A 512 40.39 -22.23 0.19
CA GLY A 512 40.53 -22.24 1.66
C GLY A 512 40.15 -23.60 2.27
N ALA A 513 40.95 -24.11 3.19
CA ALA A 513 40.76 -25.45 3.78
C ALA A 513 39.44 -25.62 4.53
N VAL A 514 38.86 -24.52 5.05
CA VAL A 514 37.57 -24.51 5.77
C VAL A 514 36.42 -25.12 4.98
N HIS A 515 36.51 -25.18 3.65
CA HIS A 515 35.49 -25.77 2.78
C HIS A 515 35.65 -27.28 2.56
N PHE A 516 36.75 -27.87 3.02
CA PHE A 516 37.13 -29.27 2.75
C PHE A 516 37.17 -30.09 4.04
N SER A 517 36.00 -30.29 4.64
CA SER A 517 35.84 -31.07 5.86
C SER A 517 35.69 -32.58 5.58
N GLY A 518 36.09 -33.42 6.53
CA GLY A 518 36.02 -34.88 6.42
C GLY A 518 37.40 -35.55 6.36
N LYS A 519 37.42 -36.89 6.40
CA LYS A 519 38.65 -37.70 6.51
C LYS A 519 39.60 -37.54 5.32
N ASP A 520 39.06 -37.32 4.12
CA ASP A 520 39.81 -37.17 2.86
C ASP A 520 39.53 -35.82 2.19
N GLY A 521 39.36 -34.76 3.00
CA GLY A 521 39.07 -33.41 2.54
C GLY A 521 40.10 -32.90 1.51
N GLY A 522 39.66 -32.40 0.37
CA GLY A 522 40.54 -31.86 -0.67
C GLY A 522 39.92 -31.86 -2.07
N ALA A 523 40.75 -31.73 -3.11
CA ALA A 523 40.32 -31.82 -4.50
C ALA A 523 41.43 -32.29 -5.45
N GLU A 524 41.08 -33.00 -6.53
CA GLU A 524 41.95 -33.19 -7.70
C GLU A 524 41.58 -32.14 -8.75
N VAL A 525 42.50 -31.24 -9.11
CA VAL A 525 42.25 -30.19 -10.11
C VAL A 525 42.90 -30.57 -11.44
N GLU A 526 42.08 -30.77 -12.47
CA GLU A 526 42.49 -31.15 -13.83
C GLU A 526 42.87 -29.90 -14.64
N SER A 527 42.01 -28.88 -14.64
CA SER A 527 42.25 -27.63 -15.36
C SER A 527 41.60 -26.42 -14.71
N LEU A 528 42.14 -25.25 -15.02
CA LEU A 528 41.64 -23.94 -14.62
C LEU A 528 41.76 -22.97 -15.80
N SER A 529 40.69 -22.28 -16.17
CA SER A 529 40.73 -21.22 -17.18
C SER A 529 40.06 -19.95 -16.65
N VAL A 530 40.52 -18.81 -17.16
CA VAL A 530 39.90 -17.51 -16.91
C VAL A 530 39.75 -16.80 -18.26
N GLN A 531 38.56 -16.25 -18.50
CA GLN A 531 38.21 -15.59 -19.75
C GLN A 531 37.55 -14.25 -19.46
N GLU A 532 37.99 -13.18 -20.11
CA GLU A 532 37.31 -11.89 -20.03
C GLU A 532 35.92 -11.97 -20.70
N ILE A 533 34.90 -11.44 -20.03
CA ILE A 533 33.50 -11.43 -20.48
C ILE A 533 32.94 -10.02 -20.39
N LEU A 534 31.78 -9.80 -21.03
CA LEU A 534 31.08 -8.52 -20.91
C LEU A 534 30.61 -8.30 -19.46
N ALA A 535 30.93 -7.16 -18.85
CA ALA A 535 30.52 -6.84 -17.48
C ALA A 535 28.99 -6.91 -17.26
N SER A 536 28.20 -6.64 -18.30
CA SER A 536 26.74 -6.78 -18.28
C SER A 536 26.24 -8.23 -18.14
N SER A 537 27.11 -9.23 -18.33
CA SER A 537 26.77 -10.65 -18.20
C SER A 537 26.97 -11.20 -16.78
N VAL A 538 27.66 -10.46 -15.90
CA VAL A 538 27.87 -10.85 -14.50
C VAL A 538 26.64 -10.47 -13.68
N LYS A 539 26.02 -11.45 -13.02
CA LYS A 539 24.95 -11.18 -12.06
C LYS A 539 25.54 -10.42 -10.85
N PRO A 540 24.98 -9.26 -10.46
CA PRO A 540 25.48 -8.52 -9.30
C PRO A 540 25.38 -9.39 -8.04
N ALA A 541 26.40 -9.30 -7.18
CA ALA A 541 26.39 -9.97 -5.88
C ALA A 541 25.15 -9.52 -5.09
N LYS A 542 24.42 -10.46 -4.48
CA LYS A 542 23.28 -10.10 -3.62
C LYS A 542 23.78 -9.28 -2.43
N THR A 543 23.45 -8.00 -2.41
CA THR A 543 23.64 -7.15 -1.23
C THR A 543 22.82 -7.71 -0.07
N PRO A 544 23.37 -7.80 1.16
CA PRO A 544 22.58 -8.14 2.34
C PRO A 544 21.41 -7.16 2.49
N ALA A 545 20.22 -7.68 2.77
CA ALA A 545 19.06 -6.83 3.01
C ALA A 545 19.31 -5.89 4.20
N THR A 546 18.95 -4.62 4.03
CA THR A 546 18.99 -3.61 5.07
C THR A 546 17.99 -3.92 6.18
N TYR A 547 18.20 -3.33 7.37
CA TYR A 547 17.27 -3.43 8.49
C TYR A 547 15.83 -3.04 8.08
N ALA A 548 15.69 -1.95 7.31
CA ALA A 548 14.41 -1.45 6.85
C ALA A 548 13.69 -2.46 5.94
N GLU A 549 14.42 -3.11 5.03
CA GLU A 549 13.86 -4.14 4.14
C GLU A 549 13.39 -5.37 4.93
N VAL A 550 14.18 -5.83 5.90
CA VAL A 550 13.81 -6.96 6.76
C VAL A 550 12.59 -6.61 7.61
N ALA A 551 12.57 -5.44 8.25
CA ALA A 551 11.46 -4.98 9.08
C ALA A 551 10.16 -4.85 8.26
N THR A 552 10.27 -4.30 7.04
CA THR A 552 9.15 -4.14 6.11
C THR A 552 8.60 -5.50 5.69
N ALA A 553 9.46 -6.43 5.24
CA ALA A 553 9.03 -7.76 4.82
C ALA A 553 8.31 -8.52 5.97
N LEU A 554 8.85 -8.40 7.18
CA LEU A 554 8.27 -8.97 8.39
C LEU A 554 6.93 -8.32 8.78
N SER A 555 6.79 -7.01 8.59
CA SER A 555 5.55 -6.27 8.85
C SER A 555 4.44 -6.65 7.84
N VAL A 556 4.78 -6.73 6.56
CA VAL A 556 3.84 -7.17 5.51
C VAL A 556 3.30 -8.56 5.83
N LYS A 557 4.17 -9.50 6.20
CA LYS A 557 3.76 -10.87 6.54
C LYS A 557 2.84 -10.92 7.76
N ASP A 558 3.09 -10.10 8.78
CA ASP A 558 2.19 -10.00 9.94
C ASP A 558 0.82 -9.43 9.54
N ASN A 559 0.83 -8.38 8.71
CA ASN A 559 -0.40 -7.76 8.23
C ASN A 559 -1.22 -8.72 7.36
N GLU A 560 -0.58 -9.50 6.48
CA GLU A 560 -1.25 -10.55 5.71
C GLU A 560 -1.91 -11.60 6.60
N ARG A 561 -1.19 -12.07 7.63
CA ARG A 561 -1.75 -13.01 8.63
C ARG A 561 -2.95 -12.38 9.35
N PHE A 562 -2.82 -11.13 9.78
CA PHE A 562 -3.89 -10.42 10.46
C PHE A 562 -5.12 -10.23 9.57
N ILE A 563 -4.97 -9.72 8.35
CA ILE A 563 -6.06 -9.53 7.38
C ILE A 563 -6.72 -10.86 7.01
N GLY A 564 -5.93 -11.92 6.85
CA GLY A 564 -6.42 -13.26 6.55
C GLY A 564 -7.29 -13.85 7.67
N ALA A 565 -6.94 -13.57 8.93
CA ALA A 565 -7.56 -14.19 10.10
C ALA A 565 -8.56 -13.30 10.87
N LEU A 566 -8.55 -11.97 10.68
CA LEU A 566 -9.41 -11.08 11.45
C LEU A 566 -10.90 -11.37 11.23
N ALA A 567 -11.69 -11.20 12.29
CA ALA A 567 -13.13 -11.41 12.25
C ALA A 567 -13.79 -10.41 11.27
N LYS A 568 -14.34 -10.92 10.17
CA LYS A 568 -15.04 -10.11 9.16
C LYS A 568 -16.47 -9.82 9.61
N SER A 569 -17.01 -8.68 9.21
CA SER A 569 -18.40 -8.25 9.52
C SER A 569 -19.47 -9.12 8.85
N THR A 570 -19.09 -9.87 7.81
CA THR A 570 -19.98 -10.72 7.02
C THR A 570 -19.26 -12.02 6.69
N GLY A 571 -19.46 -13.05 7.52
CA GLY A 571 -18.87 -14.37 7.31
C GLY A 571 -19.44 -15.39 8.30
N SER A 572 -20.24 -16.31 7.79
CA SER A 572 -20.89 -17.40 8.55
C SER A 572 -20.01 -18.66 8.66
N GLY A 573 -18.82 -18.69 8.06
CA GLY A 573 -17.97 -19.88 8.01
C GLY A 573 -17.09 -20.09 9.24
N ASP A 574 -16.48 -19.03 9.78
CA ASP A 574 -15.54 -19.16 10.90
C ASP A 574 -16.26 -19.06 12.26
N ILE A 575 -16.00 -20.01 13.14
CA ILE A 575 -16.57 -20.08 14.49
C ILE A 575 -15.94 -19.03 15.41
N ASN A 576 -14.63 -18.81 15.31
CA ASN A 576 -13.92 -17.91 16.21
C ASN A 576 -14.22 -16.45 15.92
N GLY A 577 -14.32 -16.07 14.64
CA GLY A 577 -14.80 -14.74 14.24
C GLY A 577 -16.22 -14.45 14.74
N ALA A 578 -17.10 -15.45 14.78
CA ALA A 578 -18.45 -15.28 15.33
C ALA A 578 -18.47 -15.20 16.86
N ARG A 579 -17.67 -16.01 17.57
CA ARG A 579 -17.46 -15.90 19.02
C ARG A 579 -16.98 -14.49 19.39
N ALA A 580 -16.04 -13.93 18.63
CA ALA A 580 -15.54 -12.58 18.82
C ALA A 580 -16.64 -11.51 18.64
N ARG A 581 -17.50 -11.61 17.60
CA ARG A 581 -18.61 -10.66 17.38
C ARG A 581 -19.70 -10.77 18.45
N LEU A 582 -20.07 -12.00 18.85
CA LEU A 582 -20.98 -12.24 19.98
C LEU A 582 -20.46 -11.54 21.23
N MET A 583 -19.21 -11.77 21.59
CA MET A 583 -18.60 -11.17 22.78
C MET A 583 -18.51 -9.65 22.68
N PHE A 584 -18.15 -9.11 21.52
CA PHE A 584 -18.07 -7.67 21.31
C PHE A 584 -19.41 -6.97 21.59
N HIS A 585 -20.51 -7.50 21.05
CA HIS A 585 -21.84 -6.92 21.27
C HIS A 585 -22.39 -7.22 22.67
N ALA A 586 -22.18 -8.43 23.20
CA ALA A 586 -22.56 -8.78 24.57
C ALA A 586 -21.86 -7.87 25.59
N HIS A 587 -20.55 -7.67 25.46
CA HIS A 587 -19.80 -6.79 26.36
C HIS A 587 -20.24 -5.32 26.26
N ALA A 588 -20.63 -4.84 25.07
CA ALA A 588 -21.20 -3.51 24.93
C ALA A 588 -22.52 -3.35 25.71
N VAL A 589 -23.35 -4.39 25.75
CA VAL A 589 -24.57 -4.42 26.56
C VAL A 589 -24.24 -4.50 28.05
N GLU A 590 -23.29 -5.35 28.48
CA GLU A 590 -22.84 -5.43 29.87
C GLU A 590 -22.34 -4.08 30.40
N LYS A 591 -21.53 -3.36 29.61
CA LYS A 591 -21.07 -2.02 29.98
C LYS A 591 -22.24 -1.06 30.20
N GLY A 592 -23.27 -1.12 29.36
CA GLY A 592 -24.47 -0.31 29.55
C GLY A 592 -25.25 -0.69 30.81
N LEU A 593 -25.30 -1.99 31.15
CA LEU A 593 -25.89 -2.49 32.39
C LEU A 593 -25.12 -2.04 33.64
N SER A 594 -23.81 -1.77 33.54
CA SER A 594 -22.99 -1.38 34.69
C SER A 594 -23.04 0.11 35.04
N HIS A 595 -23.74 0.96 34.27
CA HIS A 595 -23.85 2.37 34.63
C HIS A 595 -24.60 2.56 35.96
N VAL A 596 -24.05 3.44 36.80
CA VAL A 596 -24.71 3.93 38.02
C VAL A 596 -25.98 4.68 37.65
N ASP A 597 -25.87 5.64 36.70
CA ASP A 597 -27.00 6.33 36.10
C ASP A 597 -27.59 5.50 34.96
N PHE A 598 -28.30 4.45 35.33
CA PHE A 598 -28.86 3.49 34.38
C PHE A 598 -29.91 4.15 33.46
N ARG A 599 -29.62 4.19 32.14
CA ARG A 599 -30.55 4.68 31.13
C ARG A 599 -31.41 3.55 30.55
N ALA A 600 -32.69 3.49 30.92
CA ALA A 600 -33.62 2.53 30.35
C ALA A 600 -33.72 2.66 28.81
N GLY A 601 -33.78 1.52 28.11
CA GLY A 601 -33.84 1.44 26.65
C GLY A 601 -32.52 1.72 25.92
N PHE A 602 -31.37 1.67 26.61
CA PHE A 602 -30.06 1.82 25.96
C PHE A 602 -29.77 0.65 24.99
N GLY A 603 -28.72 0.76 24.17
CA GLY A 603 -28.29 -0.37 23.35
C GLY A 603 -28.97 -0.47 21.98
N LYS A 604 -29.50 0.65 21.45
CA LYS A 604 -30.08 0.77 20.10
C LYS A 604 -29.22 0.22 18.95
N ILE A 605 -27.92 0.02 19.17
CA ILE A 605 -26.98 -0.58 18.21
C ILE A 605 -26.56 -1.99 18.68
N SER A 606 -26.12 -2.12 19.93
CA SER A 606 -25.53 -3.35 20.45
C SER A 606 -26.54 -4.47 20.68
N VAL A 607 -27.76 -4.17 21.13
CA VAL A 607 -28.81 -5.17 21.36
C VAL A 607 -29.30 -5.78 20.04
N PRO A 608 -29.65 -4.99 19.00
CA PRO A 608 -29.97 -5.55 17.68
C PRO A 608 -28.82 -6.36 17.07
N ALA A 609 -27.57 -5.89 17.20
CA ALA A 609 -26.42 -6.59 16.65
C ALA A 609 -26.15 -7.93 17.36
N LEU A 610 -26.27 -7.97 18.69
CA LEU A 610 -26.15 -9.22 19.45
C LEU A 610 -27.28 -10.20 19.09
N ALA A 611 -28.53 -9.73 18.98
CA ALA A 611 -29.65 -10.56 18.53
C ALA A 611 -29.40 -11.16 17.15
N LYS A 612 -28.87 -10.35 16.21
CA LYS A 612 -28.49 -10.80 14.86
C LYS A 612 -27.42 -11.89 14.90
N GLU A 613 -26.34 -11.71 15.67
CA GLU A 613 -25.28 -12.72 15.77
C GLU A 613 -25.78 -14.01 16.43
N MET A 614 -26.62 -13.92 17.47
CA MET A 614 -27.25 -15.10 18.09
C MET A 614 -28.15 -15.86 17.11
N ASN A 615 -29.02 -15.15 16.39
CA ASN A 615 -29.87 -15.77 15.36
C ASN A 615 -29.02 -16.44 14.27
N SER A 616 -27.94 -15.78 13.83
CA SER A 616 -27.05 -16.32 12.79
C SER A 616 -26.30 -17.55 13.27
N TRP A 617 -25.89 -17.58 14.54
CA TRP A 617 -25.22 -18.73 15.15
C TRP A 617 -26.12 -19.98 15.13
N LEU A 618 -27.37 -19.82 15.59
CA LEU A 618 -28.34 -20.91 15.65
C LEU A 618 -28.80 -21.35 14.25
N ALA A 619 -29.02 -20.40 13.34
CA ALA A 619 -29.38 -20.71 11.95
C ALA A 619 -28.26 -21.48 11.21
N ALA A 620 -27.01 -21.30 11.61
CA ALA A 620 -25.87 -22.05 11.10
C ALA A 620 -25.72 -23.45 11.72
N GLY A 621 -26.64 -23.90 12.60
CA GLY A 621 -26.61 -25.22 13.22
C GLY A 621 -25.46 -25.43 14.20
N ARG A 622 -24.92 -24.35 14.76
CA ARG A 622 -23.76 -24.40 15.67
C ARG A 622 -24.19 -24.78 17.09
N ASP A 623 -23.23 -25.29 17.87
CA ASP A 623 -23.47 -25.76 19.22
C ASP A 623 -24.12 -24.68 20.10
N VAL A 624 -25.28 -25.02 20.66
CA VAL A 624 -26.05 -24.17 21.57
C VAL A 624 -25.42 -24.10 22.96
N ASN A 625 -24.52 -25.04 23.27
CA ASN A 625 -23.80 -25.10 24.53
C ASN A 625 -22.48 -24.35 24.53
N ASP A 626 -22.11 -23.75 23.39
CA ASP A 626 -20.90 -22.95 23.25
C ASP A 626 -20.86 -21.82 24.32
N PRO A 627 -19.74 -21.62 25.02
CA PRO A 627 -19.65 -20.61 26.07
C PRO A 627 -20.07 -19.20 25.61
N PHE A 628 -19.77 -18.81 24.37
CA PHE A 628 -20.00 -17.45 23.88
C PHE A 628 -21.48 -17.16 23.61
N ILE A 629 -22.24 -18.13 23.08
CA ILE A 629 -23.69 -17.95 22.90
C ILE A 629 -24.42 -17.97 24.25
N ARG A 630 -23.97 -18.80 25.21
CA ARG A 630 -24.51 -18.81 26.59
C ARG A 630 -24.28 -17.48 27.30
N ILE A 631 -23.10 -16.89 27.16
CA ILE A 631 -22.80 -15.53 27.68
C ILE A 631 -23.73 -14.51 27.02
N GLY A 632 -23.85 -14.53 25.69
CA GLY A 632 -24.74 -13.61 24.96
C GLY A 632 -26.20 -13.72 25.40
N ALA A 633 -26.70 -14.94 25.59
CA ALA A 633 -28.05 -15.21 26.07
C ALA A 633 -28.25 -14.72 27.51
N SER A 634 -27.29 -14.95 28.40
CA SER A 634 -27.33 -14.47 29.78
C SER A 634 -27.32 -12.94 29.88
N VAL A 635 -26.51 -12.26 29.06
CA VAL A 635 -26.49 -10.80 28.97
C VAL A 635 -27.83 -10.26 28.48
N MET A 636 -28.42 -10.87 27.46
CA MET A 636 -29.75 -10.53 26.97
C MET A 636 -30.82 -10.71 28.05
N ARG A 637 -30.78 -11.84 28.77
CA ARG A 637 -31.69 -12.10 29.90
C ARG A 637 -31.56 -11.01 30.97
N ALA A 638 -30.35 -10.74 31.45
CA ALA A 638 -30.10 -9.68 32.42
C ALA A 638 -30.58 -8.30 31.95
N TYR A 639 -30.46 -8.02 30.65
CA TYR A 639 -31.00 -6.82 30.03
C TYR A 639 -32.53 -6.76 30.12
N PHE A 640 -33.24 -7.81 29.67
CA PHE A 640 -34.70 -7.81 29.69
C PHE A 640 -35.27 -7.83 31.12
N ASP A 641 -34.68 -8.62 32.02
CA ASP A 641 -35.11 -8.73 33.42
C ASP A 641 -34.97 -7.40 34.17
N ARG A 642 -33.88 -6.66 33.92
CA ARG A 642 -33.68 -5.33 34.51
C ARG A 642 -34.71 -4.33 34.01
N HIS A 643 -35.04 -4.34 32.71
CA HIS A 643 -36.06 -3.44 32.16
C HIS A 643 -37.47 -3.80 32.62
N ALA A 644 -37.78 -5.10 32.76
CA ALA A 644 -39.04 -5.57 33.33
C ALA A 644 -39.22 -5.09 34.79
N LYS A 645 -38.17 -5.19 35.62
CA LYS A 645 -38.18 -4.65 36.99
C LYS A 645 -38.45 -3.14 37.04
N LEU A 646 -37.96 -2.40 36.05
CA LEU A 646 -38.20 -0.95 35.90
C LEU A 646 -39.54 -0.61 35.22
N ARG A 647 -40.33 -1.61 34.80
CA ARG A 647 -41.57 -1.44 34.03
C ARG A 647 -41.38 -0.62 32.75
N PHE A 648 -40.22 -0.75 32.10
CA PHE A 648 -39.90 -0.05 30.85
C PHE A 648 -39.99 -1.00 29.65
N ASP A 649 -40.76 -0.63 28.63
CA ASP A 649 -40.99 -1.48 27.47
C ASP A 649 -39.77 -1.55 26.52
N VAL A 650 -39.23 -2.77 26.36
CA VAL A 650 -38.16 -3.12 25.42
C VAL A 650 -38.58 -4.27 24.49
N SER A 651 -39.88 -4.51 24.33
CA SER A 651 -40.41 -5.61 23.52
C SER A 651 -39.95 -5.56 22.06
N HIS A 652 -39.74 -4.35 21.53
CA HIS A 652 -39.19 -4.17 20.18
C HIS A 652 -37.79 -4.80 20.01
N PHE A 653 -36.95 -4.82 21.06
CA PHE A 653 -35.67 -5.52 21.02
C PHE A 653 -35.84 -7.03 21.19
N TYR A 654 -36.73 -7.47 22.08
CA TYR A 654 -37.02 -8.89 22.28
C TYR A 654 -37.55 -9.55 20.99
N ASN A 655 -38.33 -8.80 20.20
CA ASN A 655 -38.86 -9.25 18.92
C ASN A 655 -37.81 -9.44 17.82
N LEU A 656 -36.58 -8.95 17.99
CA LEU A 656 -35.46 -9.22 17.07
C LEU A 656 -34.88 -10.64 17.23
N LEU A 657 -35.14 -11.30 18.36
CA LEU A 657 -34.70 -12.67 18.60
C LEU A 657 -35.61 -13.66 17.87
N GLY A 658 -35.01 -14.57 17.10
CA GLY A 658 -35.71 -15.71 16.53
C GLY A 658 -36.17 -16.70 17.61
N PRO A 659 -37.06 -17.65 17.30
CA PRO A 659 -37.62 -18.59 18.28
C PRO A 659 -36.56 -19.33 19.10
N ALA A 660 -35.54 -19.89 18.45
CA ALA A 660 -34.45 -20.60 19.12
C ALA A 660 -33.60 -19.68 20.01
N SER A 661 -33.36 -18.43 19.59
CA SER A 661 -32.64 -17.45 20.41
C SER A 661 -33.45 -17.05 21.65
N LYS A 662 -34.78 -16.93 21.53
CA LYS A 662 -35.67 -16.65 22.67
C LYS A 662 -35.64 -17.78 23.69
N GLU A 663 -35.64 -19.04 23.24
CA GLU A 663 -35.49 -20.20 24.11
C GLU A 663 -34.14 -20.18 24.85
N GLN A 664 -33.04 -19.90 24.14
CA GLN A 664 -31.71 -19.75 24.76
C GLN A 664 -31.68 -18.65 25.82
N VAL A 665 -32.31 -17.49 25.56
CA VAL A 665 -32.38 -16.38 26.52
C VAL A 665 -33.24 -16.74 27.73
N ALA A 666 -34.39 -17.38 27.54
CA ALA A 666 -35.28 -17.79 28.63
C ALA A 666 -34.62 -18.84 29.54
N GLY A 667 -33.86 -19.78 28.96
CA GLY A 667 -33.13 -20.81 29.68
C GLY A 667 -31.75 -20.38 30.21
N ALA A 668 -31.29 -19.16 29.91
CA ALA A 668 -29.94 -18.72 30.27
C ALA A 668 -29.78 -18.53 31.79
N CYS A 669 -28.68 -19.00 32.36
CA CYS A 669 -28.33 -18.74 33.76
C CYS A 669 -27.74 -17.32 33.93
N GLU A 670 -28.21 -16.55 34.92
CA GLU A 670 -27.73 -15.18 35.21
C GLU A 670 -26.26 -15.13 35.67
N GLU A 671 -25.67 -16.27 36.05
CA GLU A 671 -24.25 -16.35 36.45
C GLU A 671 -23.29 -16.44 35.26
N GLN A 672 -23.81 -16.63 34.05
CA GLN A 672 -22.99 -16.80 32.84
C GLN A 672 -22.64 -15.45 32.18
N GLY A 673 -23.36 -14.36 32.45
CA GLY A 673 -23.13 -13.04 31.85
C GLY A 673 -23.84 -11.91 32.59
N GLY A 674 -23.63 -10.66 32.18
CA GLY A 674 -24.34 -9.49 32.73
C GLY A 674 -23.44 -8.63 33.63
N VAL A 675 -23.95 -8.25 34.80
CA VAL A 675 -23.22 -7.39 35.75
C VAL A 675 -23.26 -7.95 37.16
N LEU A 676 -22.28 -7.57 37.96
CA LEU A 676 -22.20 -7.89 39.40
C LEU A 676 -21.47 -6.77 40.15
N SER A 677 -21.63 -6.68 41.47
CA SER A 677 -20.92 -5.68 42.29
C SER A 677 -19.41 -5.93 42.32
N ALA A 678 -18.60 -4.89 42.47
CA ALA A 678 -17.14 -5.03 42.42
C ALA A 678 -16.57 -5.91 43.55
N ASP A 679 -17.26 -5.98 44.70
CA ASP A 679 -16.93 -6.84 45.85
C ASP A 679 -17.37 -8.31 45.71
N ALA A 680 -18.26 -8.65 44.77
CA ALA A 680 -18.81 -10.01 44.69
C ALA A 680 -17.85 -11.00 44.02
N THR A 681 -17.69 -12.19 44.58
CA THR A 681 -16.79 -13.24 44.07
C THR A 681 -17.07 -13.61 42.61
N ARG A 682 -16.05 -13.52 41.74
CA ARG A 682 -16.17 -13.93 40.32
C ARG A 682 -15.89 -15.43 40.13
N GLU A 683 -14.90 -15.93 40.85
CA GLU A 683 -14.39 -17.30 40.75
C GLU A 683 -14.12 -17.81 42.17
N GLU A 684 -14.67 -18.98 42.52
CA GLU A 684 -14.42 -19.62 43.82
C GLU A 684 -13.06 -20.33 43.79
N LEU A 685 -12.22 -20.06 44.79
CA LEU A 685 -10.86 -20.59 44.86
C LEU A 685 -10.74 -21.86 45.70
N GLY A 686 -11.83 -22.33 46.30
CA GLY A 686 -11.85 -23.52 47.15
C GLY A 686 -11.01 -23.42 48.43
N ARG A 687 -10.54 -22.21 48.80
CA ARG A 687 -9.77 -21.94 50.03
C ARG A 687 -9.96 -20.48 50.49
N GLU A 688 -9.84 -20.24 51.79
CA GLU A 688 -9.78 -18.87 52.33
C GLU A 688 -8.49 -18.17 51.90
N VAL A 689 -8.62 -16.97 51.36
CA VAL A 689 -7.50 -16.13 50.92
C VAL A 689 -7.45 -14.90 51.84
N PRO A 690 -6.30 -14.62 52.50
CA PRO A 690 -6.15 -13.41 53.30
C PRO A 690 -6.35 -12.15 52.44
N PRO A 691 -6.92 -11.06 52.98
CA PRO A 691 -7.03 -9.80 52.25
C PRO A 691 -5.66 -9.33 51.76
N ARG A 692 -5.53 -9.03 50.47
CA ARG A 692 -4.29 -8.56 49.80
C ARG A 692 -3.17 -9.60 49.64
N ASP A 693 -3.51 -10.89 49.63
CA ASP A 693 -2.67 -11.94 49.02
C ASP A 693 -2.70 -11.82 47.47
N PHE A 694 -1.72 -12.38 46.77
CA PHE A 694 -1.65 -12.35 45.30
C PHE A 694 -2.92 -12.90 44.64
N LEU A 695 -3.53 -13.95 45.20
CA LEU A 695 -4.77 -14.49 44.67
C LEU A 695 -5.95 -13.53 44.84
N ASP A 696 -6.04 -12.84 45.99
CA ASP A 696 -7.08 -11.84 46.23
C ASP A 696 -7.00 -10.72 45.19
N VAL A 697 -5.80 -10.22 44.91
CA VAL A 697 -5.56 -9.17 43.91
C VAL A 697 -5.93 -9.64 42.50
N ILE A 698 -5.45 -10.81 42.06
CA ILE A 698 -5.63 -11.24 40.67
C ILE A 698 -7.07 -11.62 40.35
N TYR A 699 -7.77 -12.23 41.30
CA TYR A 699 -9.18 -12.60 41.14
C TYR A 699 -10.14 -11.45 41.48
N GLY A 700 -9.72 -10.52 42.35
CA GLY A 700 -10.45 -9.29 42.70
C GLY A 700 -10.43 -8.24 41.59
N ARG A 701 -9.34 -8.13 40.81
CA ARG A 701 -9.18 -7.08 39.79
C ARG A 701 -10.33 -7.04 38.79
N ARG A 702 -10.97 -5.87 38.68
CA ARG A 702 -12.09 -5.57 37.77
C ARG A 702 -11.91 -4.27 37.01
N SER A 703 -12.59 -4.16 35.87
CA SER A 703 -12.62 -2.91 35.11
C SER A 703 -13.68 -1.98 35.71
N VAL A 704 -13.26 -1.15 36.66
CA VAL A 704 -14.11 -0.18 37.36
C VAL A 704 -14.18 1.12 36.54
N ARG A 705 -15.38 1.62 36.29
CA ARG A 705 -15.62 2.81 35.43
C ARG A 705 -16.38 3.94 36.11
N ALA A 706 -16.95 3.68 37.27
CA ALA A 706 -17.59 4.69 38.10
C ALA A 706 -16.75 4.86 39.37
N PHE A 707 -16.27 6.08 39.56
CA PHE A 707 -15.35 6.45 40.62
C PHE A 707 -16.02 7.42 41.58
N THR A 708 -15.58 7.43 42.84
CA THR A 708 -15.99 8.44 43.81
C THR A 708 -15.26 9.76 43.53
N SER A 709 -15.69 10.84 44.18
CA SER A 709 -15.01 12.13 44.14
C SER A 709 -13.74 12.19 44.99
N GLN A 710 -13.37 11.09 45.67
CA GLN A 710 -12.18 11.05 46.52
C GLN A 710 -10.92 11.24 45.66
N PRO A 711 -10.04 12.21 46.00
CA PRO A 711 -8.79 12.44 45.29
C PRO A 711 -7.88 11.21 45.36
N VAL A 712 -7.22 10.89 44.24
CA VAL A 712 -6.20 9.84 44.17
C VAL A 712 -4.84 10.45 44.49
N ARG A 713 -4.14 9.91 45.50
CA ARG A 713 -2.80 10.36 45.88
C ARG A 713 -1.77 9.87 44.84
N GLU A 714 -0.85 10.76 44.47
CA GLU A 714 0.23 10.40 43.53
C GLU A 714 1.12 9.27 44.08
N GLU A 715 1.32 9.21 45.40
CA GLU A 715 2.09 8.15 46.07
C GLU A 715 1.54 6.75 45.79
N ASP A 716 0.22 6.60 45.74
CA ASP A 716 -0.43 5.32 45.47
C ASP A 716 -0.16 4.88 44.01
N ILE A 717 -0.19 5.83 43.07
CA ILE A 717 0.17 5.59 41.66
C ILE A 717 1.66 5.25 41.53
N ARG A 718 2.55 6.00 42.22
CA ARG A 718 4.00 5.72 42.24
C ARG A 718 4.29 4.32 42.77
N ARG A 719 3.59 3.90 43.83
CA ARG A 719 3.70 2.56 44.39
C ARG A 719 3.24 1.49 43.39
N ALA A 720 2.13 1.73 42.68
CA ALA A 720 1.67 0.83 41.63
C ALA A 720 2.67 0.74 40.46
N VAL A 721 3.27 1.86 40.04
CA VAL A 721 4.34 1.87 39.03
C VAL A 721 5.59 1.14 39.52
N GLN A 722 5.97 1.28 40.79
CA GLN A 722 7.09 0.54 41.39
C GLN A 722 6.88 -0.99 41.30
N ILE A 723 5.64 -1.45 41.52
CA ILE A 723 5.25 -2.85 41.32
C ILE A 723 5.36 -3.22 39.83
N ALA A 724 4.87 -2.37 38.93
CA ALA A 724 4.93 -2.58 37.47
C ALA A 724 6.37 -2.70 36.93
N LEU A 725 7.33 -2.00 37.53
CA LEU A 725 8.76 -2.10 37.18
C LEU A 725 9.36 -3.49 37.40
N GLN A 726 8.68 -4.39 38.12
CA GLN A 726 9.11 -5.78 38.27
C GLN A 726 8.73 -6.66 37.06
N ALA A 727 7.95 -6.14 36.10
CA ALA A 727 7.60 -6.86 34.89
C ALA A 727 8.85 -7.15 34.03
N PRO A 728 9.00 -8.36 33.48
CA PRO A 728 10.13 -8.68 32.62
C PRO A 728 10.05 -7.89 31.29
N SER A 729 11.22 -7.56 30.74
CA SER A 729 11.38 -6.96 29.42
C SER A 729 12.50 -7.67 28.67
N VAL A 730 12.47 -7.63 27.33
CA VAL A 730 13.50 -8.30 26.52
C VAL A 730 14.88 -7.82 26.93
N CYS A 731 15.76 -8.76 27.32
CA CYS A 731 17.11 -8.45 27.83
C CYS A 731 17.15 -7.33 28.89
N ASN A 732 16.10 -7.18 29.71
CA ASN A 732 15.95 -6.14 30.73
C ASN A 732 16.05 -4.69 30.21
N ARG A 733 15.63 -4.43 28.96
CA ARG A 733 15.77 -3.11 28.31
C ARG A 733 14.74 -2.05 28.75
N GLN A 734 13.73 -2.44 29.54
CA GLN A 734 12.85 -1.51 30.29
C GLN A 734 12.23 -0.38 29.43
N ALA A 735 11.60 -0.75 28.31
CA ALA A 735 11.06 0.19 27.32
C ALA A 735 9.80 0.95 27.80
N ALA A 736 9.09 0.45 28.82
CA ALA A 736 7.80 0.98 29.24
C ALA A 736 7.91 2.40 29.83
N ARG A 737 6.92 3.26 29.56
CA ARG A 737 6.73 4.57 30.19
C ARG A 737 5.29 4.71 30.67
N VAL A 738 5.09 5.55 31.69
CA VAL A 738 3.76 5.91 32.22
C VAL A 738 3.65 7.41 32.26
N HIS A 739 2.67 7.94 31.54
CA HIS A 739 2.33 9.35 31.56
C HIS A 739 1.10 9.53 32.46
N LEU A 740 1.23 10.33 33.52
CA LEU A 740 0.13 10.68 34.43
C LEU A 740 -0.54 11.97 33.94
N ILE A 741 -1.85 11.91 33.67
CA ILE A 741 -2.66 13.05 33.26
C ILE A 741 -3.61 13.42 34.40
N GLU A 742 -3.54 14.68 34.82
CA GLU A 742 -4.28 15.21 35.97
C GLU A 742 -5.33 16.25 35.58
N ASP A 743 -5.08 17.06 34.54
CA ASP A 743 -5.97 18.13 34.13
C ASP A 743 -7.29 17.57 33.55
N PRO A 744 -8.46 17.88 34.14
CA PRO A 744 -9.74 17.32 33.70
C PRO A 744 -10.09 17.63 32.24
N LYS A 745 -9.66 18.79 31.71
CA LYS A 745 -9.93 19.15 30.31
C LYS A 745 -9.10 18.29 29.36
N THR A 746 -7.83 18.08 29.69
CA THR A 746 -6.91 17.20 28.96
C THR A 746 -7.38 15.75 29.01
N ILE A 747 -7.79 15.26 30.19
CA ILE A 747 -8.38 13.92 30.35
C ILE A 747 -9.58 13.77 29.42
N LYS A 748 -10.52 14.72 29.46
CA LYS A 748 -11.71 14.70 28.62
C LYS A 748 -11.34 14.69 27.13
N ALA A 749 -10.44 15.57 26.69
CA ALA A 749 -10.02 15.66 25.30
C ALA A 749 -9.39 14.35 24.79
N ALA A 750 -8.51 13.72 25.58
CA ALA A 750 -7.87 12.46 25.21
C ALA A 750 -8.88 11.29 25.19
N VAL A 751 -9.75 11.22 26.19
CA VAL A 751 -10.76 10.15 26.33
C VAL A 751 -11.87 10.27 25.27
N ASP A 752 -12.26 11.48 24.88
CA ASP A 752 -13.24 11.70 23.81
C ASP A 752 -12.73 11.16 22.46
N ILE A 753 -11.43 11.34 22.17
CA ILE A 753 -10.79 10.76 20.97
C ILE A 753 -10.72 9.24 21.07
N GLN A 754 -10.36 8.70 22.24
CA GLN A 754 -10.29 7.25 22.48
C GLN A 754 -11.67 6.59 22.33
N GLY A 755 -12.73 7.24 22.84
CA GLY A 755 -14.14 6.91 22.63
C GLY A 755 -14.70 5.73 23.44
N GLY A 756 -13.91 5.13 24.32
CA GLY A 756 -14.26 3.92 25.08
C GLY A 756 -14.90 4.18 26.45
N PHE A 757 -14.96 5.43 26.90
CA PHE A 757 -15.42 5.82 28.24
C PHE A 757 -16.72 6.65 28.25
N GLY A 758 -17.43 6.69 27.12
CA GLY A 758 -18.66 7.47 26.99
C GLY A 758 -19.75 7.05 27.99
N GLY A 759 -20.45 8.04 28.54
CA GLY A 759 -21.56 7.84 29.49
C GLY A 759 -21.14 7.65 30.95
N TYR A 760 -19.84 7.67 31.26
CA TYR A 760 -19.31 7.70 32.63
C TYR A 760 -18.84 9.10 32.98
N ALA A 761 -18.86 9.45 34.27
CA ALA A 761 -18.16 10.63 34.76
C ALA A 761 -16.66 10.51 34.49
N MET A 762 -15.99 11.60 34.13
CA MET A 762 -14.55 11.56 33.83
C MET A 762 -13.76 11.02 35.03
N PRO A 763 -12.73 10.20 34.78
CA PRO A 763 -11.97 9.61 35.87
C PRO A 763 -11.15 10.67 36.62
N PRO A 764 -10.94 10.52 37.94
CA PRO A 764 -10.09 11.44 38.72
C PRO A 764 -8.67 11.54 38.17
N ARG A 765 -8.10 10.42 37.69
CA ARG A 765 -6.77 10.34 37.06
C ARG A 765 -6.83 9.48 35.81
N LEU A 766 -5.97 9.80 34.84
CA LEU A 766 -5.77 9.00 33.64
C LEU A 766 -4.27 8.71 33.48
N LEU A 767 -3.93 7.46 33.19
CA LEU A 767 -2.56 7.05 32.84
C LEU A 767 -2.50 6.68 31.37
N LEU A 768 -1.45 7.04 30.65
CA LEU A 768 -1.11 6.47 29.34
C LEU A 768 0.14 5.61 29.50
N VAL A 769 0.03 4.32 29.20
CA VAL A 769 1.18 3.40 29.13
C VAL A 769 1.68 3.38 27.70
N THR A 770 2.99 3.58 27.51
CA THR A 770 3.67 3.50 26.22
C THR A 770 4.91 2.61 26.30
N ALA A 771 5.49 2.27 25.14
CA ALA A 771 6.79 1.61 25.05
C ALA A 771 7.71 2.36 24.07
N ASP A 772 8.94 2.64 24.50
CA ASP A 772 9.96 3.34 23.70
C ASP A 772 10.62 2.39 22.69
N LEU A 773 10.37 2.63 21.40
CA LEU A 773 10.88 1.85 20.28
C LEU A 773 12.41 1.81 20.21
N ARG A 774 13.10 2.80 20.78
CA ARG A 774 14.57 2.86 20.76
C ARG A 774 15.23 1.79 21.63
N ALA A 775 14.45 1.10 22.47
CA ALA A 775 14.93 -0.03 23.26
C ALA A 775 15.08 -1.33 22.45
N PHE A 776 14.71 -1.35 21.16
CA PHE A 776 14.71 -2.57 20.33
C PHE A 776 15.77 -2.47 19.22
N LEU A 777 16.51 -3.57 19.04
CA LEU A 777 17.76 -3.60 18.28
C LEU A 777 17.64 -4.33 16.94
N PHE A 778 16.62 -5.18 16.77
CA PHE A 778 16.47 -6.02 15.58
C PHE A 778 15.10 -5.84 14.93
N ALA A 779 15.06 -5.94 13.60
CA ALA A 779 13.83 -5.85 12.82
C ALA A 779 12.77 -6.87 13.25
N ALA A 780 13.21 -8.04 13.73
CA ALA A 780 12.35 -9.08 14.27
C ALA A 780 11.60 -8.63 15.55
N GLU A 781 12.17 -7.70 16.32
CA GLU A 781 11.62 -7.19 17.59
C GLU A 781 10.50 -6.15 17.38
N ARG A 782 10.07 -5.84 16.15
CA ARG A 782 9.03 -4.82 15.86
C ARG A 782 7.72 -4.94 16.67
N ASN A 783 7.36 -6.16 17.10
CA ASN A 783 6.16 -6.43 17.91
C ASN A 783 6.48 -6.56 19.41
N GLN A 784 7.75 -6.68 19.78
CA GLN A 784 8.21 -6.78 21.17
C GLN A 784 7.80 -5.59 22.05
N PRO A 785 7.76 -4.32 21.57
CA PRO A 785 7.25 -3.20 22.36
C PRO A 785 5.85 -3.45 22.94
N PHE A 786 4.96 -4.10 22.18
CA PHE A 786 3.61 -4.40 22.61
C PHE A 786 3.55 -5.56 23.60
N VAL A 787 4.48 -6.51 23.52
CA VAL A 787 4.62 -7.61 24.48
C VAL A 787 5.12 -7.06 25.82
N ASP A 788 6.24 -6.36 25.82
CA ASP A 788 6.85 -5.77 27.02
C ASP A 788 5.89 -4.76 27.66
N GLY A 789 5.28 -3.89 26.85
CA GLY A 789 4.29 -2.93 27.31
C GLY A 789 3.04 -3.59 27.88
N GLY A 790 2.56 -4.70 27.29
CA GLY A 790 1.42 -5.46 27.80
C GLY A 790 1.70 -6.12 29.15
N LEU A 791 2.89 -6.70 29.34
CA LEU A 791 3.34 -7.26 30.61
C LEU A 791 3.43 -6.19 31.70
N PHE A 792 4.02 -5.04 31.36
CA PHE A 792 4.09 -3.89 32.26
C PHE A 792 2.69 -3.37 32.62
N MET A 793 1.81 -3.18 31.63
CA MET A 793 0.44 -2.71 31.84
C MET A 793 -0.35 -3.65 32.77
N MET A 794 -0.27 -4.96 32.55
CA MET A 794 -0.98 -5.91 33.42
C MET A 794 -0.47 -5.86 34.86
N THR A 795 0.85 -5.76 35.04
CA THR A 795 1.47 -5.64 36.37
C THR A 795 1.08 -4.32 37.04
N LEU A 796 0.94 -3.23 36.28
CA LEU A 796 0.43 -1.95 36.77
C LEU A 796 -1.03 -2.03 37.21
N LEU A 797 -1.90 -2.71 36.46
CA LEU A 797 -3.30 -2.91 36.86
C LEU A 797 -3.41 -3.70 38.17
N LEU A 798 -2.57 -4.72 38.38
CA LEU A 798 -2.49 -5.45 39.65
C LEU A 798 -1.91 -4.58 40.77
N GLY A 799 -0.91 -3.75 40.47
CA GLY A 799 -0.36 -2.78 41.41
C GLY A 799 -1.39 -1.77 41.89
N LEU A 800 -2.24 -1.26 40.98
CA LEU A 800 -3.34 -0.36 41.30
C LEU A 800 -4.38 -1.04 42.20
N GLU A 801 -4.76 -2.28 41.90
CA GLU A 801 -5.66 -3.08 42.74
C GLU A 801 -5.05 -3.31 44.14
N GLN A 802 -3.76 -3.65 44.22
CA GLN A 802 -3.05 -3.89 45.49
C GLN A 802 -3.02 -2.65 46.41
N VAL A 803 -2.95 -1.44 45.83
CA VAL A 803 -3.02 -0.19 46.61
C VAL A 803 -4.46 0.27 46.87
N GLY A 804 -5.47 -0.50 46.44
CA GLY A 804 -6.89 -0.24 46.68
C GLY A 804 -7.53 0.75 45.70
N LEU A 805 -6.95 0.95 44.52
CA LEU A 805 -7.49 1.82 43.47
C LEU A 805 -8.22 1.01 42.40
N GLY A 806 -9.40 1.48 42.03
CA GLY A 806 -10.13 0.96 40.88
C GLY A 806 -9.47 1.41 39.59
N SER A 807 -9.45 0.52 38.59
CA SER A 807 -8.85 0.82 37.30
C SER A 807 -9.67 0.28 36.12
N CYS A 808 -9.59 0.96 34.97
CA CYS A 808 -10.10 0.44 33.70
C CYS A 808 -9.15 0.76 32.55
N SER A 809 -8.61 -0.28 31.92
CA SER A 809 -7.85 -0.14 30.68
C SER A 809 -8.76 0.25 29.51
N LEU A 810 -8.27 1.17 28.69
CA LEU A 810 -8.94 1.71 27.52
C LEU A 810 -8.02 1.54 26.31
N ASN A 811 -8.47 0.73 25.35
CA ASN A 811 -7.69 0.35 24.17
C ASN A 811 -7.21 1.58 23.38
N THR A 812 -5.92 1.61 23.02
CA THR A 812 -5.32 2.63 22.16
C THR A 812 -4.95 2.13 20.77
N ALA A 813 -5.26 0.88 20.41
CA ALA A 813 -5.15 0.41 19.03
C ALA A 813 -6.21 1.10 18.16
N MET A 814 -5.86 2.26 17.60
CA MET A 814 -6.72 3.16 16.85
C MET A 814 -6.07 3.54 15.52
N ASN A 815 -6.81 4.27 14.68
CA ASN A 815 -6.24 4.78 13.43
C ASN A 815 -5.24 5.93 13.69
N THR A 816 -4.38 6.19 12.71
CA THR A 816 -3.32 7.20 12.79
C THR A 816 -3.83 8.60 13.11
N GLU A 817 -5.01 8.98 12.61
CA GLU A 817 -5.61 10.30 12.87
C GLU A 817 -5.90 10.49 14.36
N ARG A 818 -6.57 9.51 14.99
CA ARG A 818 -6.91 9.56 16.42
C ARG A 818 -5.65 9.50 17.28
N GLU A 819 -4.69 8.64 16.92
CA GLU A 819 -3.43 8.52 17.64
C GLU A 819 -2.66 9.85 17.61
N ASN A 820 -2.52 10.48 16.44
CA ASN A 820 -1.87 11.78 16.29
C ASN A 820 -2.63 12.91 17.01
N GLY A 821 -3.96 12.80 17.12
CA GLY A 821 -4.76 13.68 17.97
C GLY A 821 -4.31 13.63 19.43
N ILE A 822 -4.19 12.42 19.98
CA ILE A 822 -3.73 12.22 21.37
C ILE A 822 -2.27 12.63 21.53
N ARG A 823 -1.38 12.30 20.58
CA ARG A 823 0.03 12.73 20.62
C ARG A 823 0.16 14.24 20.72
N ARG A 824 -0.63 15.00 19.96
CA ARG A 824 -0.65 16.48 20.02
C ARG A 824 -1.17 17.01 21.35
N ILE A 825 -2.20 16.38 21.92
CA ILE A 825 -2.78 16.79 23.21
C ILE A 825 -1.79 16.56 24.36
N LEU A 826 -1.11 15.40 24.35
CA LEU A 826 -0.28 14.95 25.47
C LEU A 826 1.23 15.17 25.27
N GLY A 827 1.67 15.58 24.07
CA GLY A 827 3.08 15.78 23.75
C GLY A 827 3.90 14.48 23.64
N ILE A 828 3.27 13.36 23.25
CA ILE A 828 3.95 12.05 23.21
C ILE A 828 4.76 11.89 21.92
N PRO A 829 6.07 11.59 21.98
CA PRO A 829 6.92 11.51 20.79
C PRO A 829 6.66 10.25 19.96
N ASP A 830 6.92 10.31 18.66
CA ASP A 830 6.64 9.23 17.69
C ASP A 830 7.35 7.90 17.99
N HIS A 831 8.50 7.94 18.69
CA HIS A 831 9.22 6.73 19.09
C HIS A 831 8.56 6.00 20.26
N GLU A 832 7.52 6.55 20.89
CA GLU A 832 6.74 5.84 21.91
C GLU A 832 5.45 5.29 21.31
N VAL A 833 5.30 3.96 21.27
CA VAL A 833 4.04 3.33 20.84
C VAL A 833 3.06 3.25 22.00
N PHE A 834 1.77 3.45 21.72
CA PHE A 834 0.73 3.42 22.76
C PHE A 834 0.35 1.99 23.10
N ILE A 835 0.31 1.67 24.39
CA ILE A 835 -0.14 0.36 24.90
C ILE A 835 -1.61 0.44 25.29
N ALA A 836 -1.96 1.32 26.24
CA ALA A 836 -3.33 1.62 26.62
C ALA A 836 -3.41 2.88 27.49
N PHE A 837 -4.58 3.49 27.53
CA PHE A 837 -4.95 4.36 28.64
C PHE A 837 -5.47 3.53 29.82
N ILE A 838 -5.36 4.06 31.04
CA ILE A 838 -5.93 3.48 32.26
C ILE A 838 -6.64 4.60 33.04
N ALA A 839 -7.96 4.50 33.16
CA ALA A 839 -8.73 5.34 34.07
C ALA A 839 -8.53 4.85 35.51
N VAL A 840 -8.27 5.75 36.45
CA VAL A 840 -7.93 5.42 37.85
C VAL A 840 -8.72 6.29 38.83
N GLY A 841 -9.22 5.66 39.90
CA GLY A 841 -9.96 6.34 40.96
C GLY A 841 -10.34 5.43 42.13
N HIS A 842 -10.75 6.03 43.24
CA HIS A 842 -11.45 5.30 44.30
C HIS A 842 -12.86 4.93 43.85
N PHE A 843 -13.44 3.86 44.39
CA PHE A 843 -14.75 3.37 43.98
C PHE A 843 -15.54 2.80 45.17
N ASP A 844 -16.86 2.78 45.06
CA ASP A 844 -17.73 2.05 45.98
C ASP A 844 -17.65 0.55 45.62
N PRO A 845 -17.29 -0.36 46.55
CA PRO A 845 -17.25 -1.80 46.29
C PRO A 845 -18.58 -2.38 45.76
N LYS A 846 -19.71 -1.72 46.01
CA LYS A 846 -21.03 -2.14 45.50
C LYS A 846 -21.28 -1.70 44.06
N VAL A 847 -20.38 -0.94 43.45
CA VAL A 847 -20.50 -0.49 42.06
C VAL A 847 -20.62 -1.68 41.11
N LEU A 848 -21.53 -1.60 40.15
CA LEU A 848 -21.68 -2.66 39.17
C LEU A 848 -20.52 -2.66 38.17
N THR A 849 -20.06 -3.86 37.85
CA THR A 849 -19.04 -4.11 36.83
C THR A 849 -19.52 -5.21 35.89
N PRO A 850 -19.09 -5.22 34.62
CA PRO A 850 -19.33 -6.34 33.71
C PRO A 850 -18.85 -7.66 34.32
N ARG A 851 -19.65 -8.72 34.22
CA ARG A 851 -19.29 -10.04 34.75
C ARG A 851 -18.08 -10.62 34.04
N SER A 852 -18.05 -10.52 32.70
CA SER A 852 -16.92 -10.95 31.89
C SER A 852 -16.44 -12.37 32.23
N LYS A 853 -17.32 -13.38 32.08
CA LYS A 853 -16.98 -14.78 32.38
C LYS A 853 -15.73 -15.22 31.59
N ARG A 854 -14.85 -16.00 32.23
CA ARG A 854 -13.63 -16.57 31.61
C ARG A 854 -13.92 -17.94 30.99
N LEU A 855 -13.17 -18.29 29.96
CA LEU A 855 -13.23 -19.61 29.35
C LEU A 855 -12.71 -20.69 30.31
N PRO A 856 -13.19 -21.94 30.19
CA PRO A 856 -12.60 -23.08 30.88
C PRO A 856 -11.12 -23.24 30.53
N VAL A 857 -10.33 -23.74 31.49
CA VAL A 857 -8.87 -23.92 31.34
C VAL A 857 -8.54 -24.81 30.13
N ASP A 858 -9.25 -25.92 29.97
CA ASP A 858 -8.99 -26.90 28.90
C ASP A 858 -9.31 -26.39 27.48
N GLU A 859 -10.06 -25.27 27.36
CA GLU A 859 -10.25 -24.61 26.05
C GLU A 859 -9.07 -23.73 25.65
N VAL A 860 -8.21 -23.34 26.60
CA VAL A 860 -7.05 -22.47 26.38
C VAL A 860 -5.74 -23.24 26.46
N LEU A 861 -5.65 -24.21 27.38
CA LEU A 861 -4.46 -25.04 27.59
C LEU A 861 -4.44 -26.24 26.65
N VAL A 862 -3.79 -26.08 25.51
CA VAL A 862 -3.61 -27.17 24.53
C VAL A 862 -2.39 -28.02 24.89
N ARG A 863 -2.59 -29.33 25.11
CA ARG A 863 -1.50 -30.27 25.33
C ARG A 863 -0.99 -30.82 24.00
N HIS A 864 0.30 -30.58 23.71
CA HIS A 864 0.96 -31.20 22.56
C HIS A 864 1.70 -32.46 23.02
N SER A 865 1.22 -33.63 22.60
CA SER A 865 1.97 -34.88 22.70
C SER A 865 3.01 -34.90 21.57
N VAL A 866 4.29 -35.13 21.89
CA VAL A 866 5.32 -35.37 20.87
C VAL A 866 4.94 -36.64 20.11
N LYS A 867 4.89 -36.57 18.77
CA LYS A 867 4.80 -37.76 17.92
C LYS A 867 6.17 -38.36 17.68
#